data_AF-A0A3P6A3K5-F1
#
_entry.id   AF-A0A3P6A3K5-F1
#
_cell.length_a   1.000
_cell.length_b   1.000
_cell.length_c   1.000
_cell.angle_alpha   90.00
_cell.angle_beta   90.00
_cell.angle_gamma   90.00
#
_symmetry.space_group_name_H-M   'P 1'
#
loop_
_entity.id
_entity.type
_entity.pdbx_description
1 polymer ?
#
loop_
_entity_poly.entity_id
_entity_poly.type
_entity_poly.pdbx_seq_one_letter_code
_entity_poly.pdbx_strand_id
1 'polypeptide(L)'
;MEDIVQEDVCNHGEASSSRSVEEQAIEGMLAKLEMDSAYTSEKLLNLHVLLMHLLAWDNDLERVGTLDSSAASFEKALKFDLLCGILESEVKEVDEVLDELEAQIVDASYKLSTCKHPNSIFLEGKLGESADSLKQSRGQVSEINLQLAQLRRTLHYIRNGTSENDESVENSGHGEDLRQKYALRPSDLRHKNALRMLEKSLARELELEKKLMEFQQNEEELKLKLHYTEEVSSRMEEASEFIWGQFLEAENSSEVLMGISKELVGRLQIIQLSQNGSAQRESELKGKLEDLTVQLEGKDRLVQKLEGTIAENREMVSEVLTLREQVKSAEEKLEKTKIELKSVNASKQEVLLHLAEMENANESTKESLFEAESRAESGEAKIKEVDAANLELTEELNFLKDADEKKTKKVSSLEKQVRELEFQLQNSKVSSEASQEQQNMLYTAIWDMETLIEDLKSKASKAESRTQTVEEKCVVVSTANSVLNKEVILLRQRAKYLEASLELANDEKEKNAQEITVRNKLLMDMVMQLSSERERIQEQLYSLAKENEKLRVNQCSMGSKYQRNGTYAGDKELPFKAESLQAGIHYKNAMEEPETDVEPEDHYASEKSSMNTEIRRAPNLRRILVLALAFVLSFILCFGVCY
;
A
#
# COMPACT_ATOMS: atom_id res chain seq x y z
N MET A 1 13.37 -8.06 32.58
CA MET A 1 14.38 -7.81 33.62
C MET A 1 15.65 -7.46 32.87
N GLU A 2 16.22 -6.31 33.22
CA GLU A 2 17.31 -5.55 32.59
C GLU A 2 16.88 -4.48 31.56
N ASP A 3 17.02 -3.26 32.09
CA ASP A 3 16.75 -1.94 31.54
C ASP A 3 17.80 -1.52 30.51
N ILE A 4 17.36 -0.80 29.48
CA ILE A 4 18.22 0.11 28.73
C ILE A 4 17.54 1.47 28.73
N VAL A 5 18.05 2.33 29.61
CA VAL A 5 17.86 3.77 29.61
C VAL A 5 18.54 4.32 28.34
N GLN A 6 17.76 4.96 27.48
CA GLN A 6 18.30 5.71 26.34
C GLN A 6 18.12 7.20 26.63
N GLU A 7 19.24 7.80 27.00
CA GLU A 7 19.49 9.21 27.21
C GLU A 7 19.47 9.91 25.84
N ASP A 8 18.42 10.68 25.56
CA ASP A 8 18.25 11.40 24.31
C ASP A 8 18.97 12.75 24.40
N VAL A 9 20.21 12.77 23.91
CA VAL A 9 21.02 13.97 23.73
C VAL A 9 20.47 14.74 22.53
N CYS A 10 19.92 15.93 22.80
CA CYS A 10 19.51 16.90 21.80
C CYS A 10 20.64 17.23 20.84
N ASN A 11 20.55 16.74 19.60
CA ASN A 11 21.29 17.28 18.47
C ASN A 11 20.54 18.50 17.92
N HIS A 12 21.06 19.69 18.24
CA HIS A 12 20.83 20.89 17.46
C HIS A 12 21.37 20.69 16.05
N GLY A 13 20.47 20.44 15.11
CA GLY A 13 20.68 20.62 13.68
C GLY A 13 19.88 21.83 13.20
N GLU A 14 20.59 22.90 12.90
CA GLU A 14 20.05 24.12 12.30
C GLU A 14 19.26 23.81 11.02
N ALA A 15 17.94 24.00 11.09
CA ALA A 15 17.13 24.32 9.94
C ALA A 15 16.30 25.56 10.29
N SER A 16 17.00 26.70 10.29
CA SER A 16 16.41 28.03 10.20
C SER A 16 15.63 28.12 8.89
N SER A 17 14.39 27.61 8.89
CA SER A 17 13.40 27.94 7.88
C SER A 17 12.73 29.22 8.34
N SER A 18 12.77 30.24 7.49
CA SER A 18 12.23 31.58 7.70
C SER A 18 10.83 31.56 8.34
N ARG A 19 10.77 31.73 9.66
CA ARG A 19 9.54 32.00 10.40
C ARG A 19 9.09 33.40 10.01
N SER A 20 7.84 33.56 9.57
CA SER A 20 7.35 34.89 9.21
C SER A 20 7.33 35.76 10.48
N VAL A 21 7.65 37.05 10.35
CA VAL A 21 7.58 38.02 11.47
C VAL A 21 6.18 38.02 12.10
N GLU A 22 5.16 37.70 11.31
CA GLU A 22 3.76 37.59 11.71
C GLU A 22 3.48 36.35 12.58
N GLU A 23 4.08 35.19 12.30
CA GLU A 23 3.92 33.98 13.13
C GLU A 23 4.55 34.17 14.51
N GLN A 24 5.72 34.80 14.57
CA GLN A 24 6.38 35.12 15.84
C GLN A 24 5.60 36.17 16.65
N ALA A 25 4.91 37.10 15.98
CA ALA A 25 4.03 38.06 16.63
C ALA A 25 2.76 37.40 17.19
N ILE A 26 2.14 36.46 16.45
CA ILE A 26 0.94 35.73 16.89
C ILE A 26 1.27 34.81 18.08
N GLU A 27 2.39 34.08 18.02
CA GLU A 27 2.84 33.25 19.13
C GLU A 27 3.20 34.10 20.37
N GLY A 28 3.80 35.27 20.17
CA GLY A 28 4.08 36.21 21.27
C GLY A 28 2.81 36.74 21.93
N MET A 29 1.77 37.04 21.15
CA MET A 29 0.46 37.44 21.69
C MET A 29 -0.22 36.28 22.43
N LEU A 30 -0.16 35.06 21.90
CA LEU A 30 -0.72 33.88 22.57
C LEU A 30 0.01 33.53 23.87
N ALA A 31 1.33 33.63 23.91
CA ALA A 31 2.10 33.42 25.14
C ALA A 31 1.77 34.47 26.21
N LYS A 32 1.56 35.74 25.79
CA LYS A 32 1.10 36.79 26.69
C LYS A 32 -0.31 36.51 27.22
N LEU A 33 -1.22 36.09 26.35
CA LEU A 33 -2.58 35.70 26.71
C LEU A 33 -2.61 34.54 27.71
N GLU A 34 -1.76 33.53 27.51
CA GLU A 34 -1.61 32.39 28.40
C GLU A 34 -1.10 32.83 29.78
N MET A 35 -0.12 33.74 29.84
CA MET A 35 0.38 34.30 31.09
C MET A 35 -0.68 35.14 31.83
N ASP A 36 -1.38 36.03 31.12
CA ASP A 36 -2.40 36.92 31.71
C ASP A 36 -3.64 36.11 32.16
N SER A 37 -3.99 35.03 31.43
CA SER A 37 -5.03 34.07 31.84
C SER A 37 -4.63 33.29 33.09
N ALA A 38 -3.39 32.80 33.17
CA ALA A 38 -2.88 32.13 34.36
C ALA A 38 -2.88 33.08 35.58
N TYR A 39 -2.41 34.30 35.42
CA TYR A 39 -2.43 35.33 36.47
C TYR A 39 -3.85 35.64 36.97
N THR A 40 -4.80 35.83 36.05
CA THR A 40 -6.20 36.11 36.43
C THR A 40 -6.84 34.92 37.15
N SER A 41 -6.55 33.69 36.73
CA SER A 41 -7.04 32.47 37.41
C SER A 41 -6.51 32.34 38.84
N GLU A 42 -5.23 32.64 39.07
CA GLU A 42 -4.63 32.64 40.41
C GLU A 42 -5.21 33.76 41.28
N LYS A 43 -5.34 34.97 40.74
CA LYS A 43 -5.96 36.09 41.44
C LYS A 43 -7.41 35.76 41.83
N LEU A 44 -8.17 35.14 40.94
CA LEU A 44 -9.56 34.75 41.18
C LEU A 44 -9.70 33.65 42.23
N LEU A 45 -8.78 32.68 42.26
CA LEU A 45 -8.69 31.68 43.33
C LEU A 45 -8.47 32.35 44.69
N ASN A 46 -7.54 33.30 44.77
CA ASN A 46 -7.26 34.05 46.00
C ASN A 46 -8.47 34.87 46.47
N LEU A 47 -9.20 35.49 45.55
CA LEU A 47 -10.44 36.22 45.86
C LEU A 47 -11.57 35.28 46.29
N HIS A 48 -11.66 34.08 45.71
CA HIS A 48 -12.60 33.06 46.15
C HIS A 48 -12.29 32.59 47.57
N VAL A 49 -11.01 32.44 47.95
CA VAL A 49 -10.62 32.15 49.34
C VAL A 49 -11.08 33.27 50.27
N LEU A 50 -10.90 34.55 49.90
CA LEU A 50 -11.39 35.68 50.70
C LEU A 50 -12.93 35.66 50.84
N LEU A 51 -13.66 35.35 49.77
CA LEU A 51 -15.11 35.20 49.78
C LEU A 51 -15.56 34.08 50.72
N MET A 52 -14.90 32.92 50.69
CA MET A 52 -15.20 31.81 51.60
C MET A 52 -15.02 32.21 53.07
N HIS A 53 -14.00 33.01 53.39
CA HIS A 53 -13.83 33.56 54.74
C HIS A 53 -14.95 34.53 55.10
N LEU A 54 -15.39 35.38 54.17
CA LEU A 54 -16.50 36.31 54.38
C LEU A 54 -17.84 35.59 54.59
N LEU A 55 -18.12 34.55 53.80
CA LEU A 55 -19.33 33.73 53.98
C LEU A 55 -19.34 33.01 55.33
N ALA A 56 -18.20 32.48 55.78
CA ALA A 56 -18.09 31.92 57.13
C ALA A 56 -18.36 32.98 58.20
N TRP A 57 -17.87 34.21 57.98
CA TRP A 57 -18.05 35.32 58.91
C TRP A 57 -19.48 35.87 58.93
N ASP A 58 -20.21 35.83 57.81
CA ASP A 58 -21.63 36.20 57.68
C ASP A 58 -22.53 35.26 58.49
N ASN A 59 -22.28 33.95 58.42
CA ASN A 59 -22.98 32.94 59.23
C ASN A 59 -22.78 33.17 60.75
N ASP A 60 -21.57 33.58 61.15
CA ASP A 60 -21.28 33.95 62.54
C ASP A 60 -22.00 35.25 62.95
N LEU A 61 -22.20 36.19 62.02
CA LEU A 61 -22.91 37.45 62.25
C LEU A 61 -24.44 37.25 62.35
N GLU A 62 -25.03 36.41 61.49
CA GLU A 62 -26.45 36.02 61.57
C GLU A 62 -26.77 35.25 62.87
N ARG A 63 -25.85 34.41 63.36
CA ARG A 63 -26.01 33.66 64.62
C ARG A 63 -25.97 34.57 65.86
N VAL A 64 -25.34 35.74 65.76
CA VAL A 64 -25.29 36.79 66.80
C VAL A 64 -26.42 37.81 66.53
N GLY A 65 -27.66 37.32 66.44
CA GLY A 65 -28.88 38.11 66.16
C GLY A 65 -29.25 39.19 67.19
N THR A 66 -28.35 39.52 68.11
CA THR A 66 -28.42 40.71 68.96
C THR A 66 -27.00 41.26 69.04
N LEU A 67 -26.67 42.20 68.16
CA LEU A 67 -25.42 42.94 68.26
C LEU A 67 -25.49 43.78 69.53
N ASP A 68 -24.97 43.27 70.66
CA ASP A 68 -24.74 44.09 71.84
C ASP A 68 -23.99 45.34 71.38
N SER A 69 -24.41 46.53 71.82
CA SER A 69 -23.79 47.83 71.46
C SER A 69 -22.36 48.02 72.01
N SER A 70 -21.60 46.93 72.11
CA SER A 70 -20.19 46.88 72.45
C SER A 70 -19.34 47.45 71.31
N ALA A 71 -18.30 48.21 71.65
CA ALA A 71 -17.34 48.71 70.68
C ALA A 71 -16.69 47.57 69.84
N ALA A 72 -16.58 46.37 70.40
CA ALA A 72 -15.97 45.21 69.74
C ALA A 72 -16.84 44.58 68.64
N SER A 73 -18.17 44.72 68.70
CA SER A 73 -19.09 44.20 67.67
C SER A 73 -19.17 45.16 66.48
N PHE A 74 -19.14 46.47 66.75
CA PHE A 74 -19.03 47.53 65.74
C PHE A 74 -17.71 47.45 64.96
N GLU A 75 -16.58 47.20 65.64
CA GLU A 75 -15.27 47.01 64.97
C GLU A 75 -15.26 45.80 64.03
N LYS A 76 -15.94 44.70 64.40
CA LYS A 76 -16.08 43.51 63.54
C LYS A 76 -16.95 43.78 62.32
N ALA A 77 -18.08 44.49 62.48
CA ALA A 77 -18.95 44.87 61.36
C ALA A 77 -18.24 45.81 60.36
N LEU A 78 -17.44 46.77 60.85
CA LEU A 78 -16.62 47.64 59.99
C LEU A 78 -15.51 46.87 59.26
N LYS A 79 -14.85 45.91 59.92
CA LYS A 79 -13.87 45.04 59.26
C LYS A 79 -14.51 44.17 58.18
N PHE A 80 -15.70 43.65 58.44
CA PHE A 80 -16.48 42.90 57.46
C PHE A 80 -16.86 43.76 56.25
N ASP A 81 -17.40 44.96 56.48
CA ASP A 81 -17.74 45.92 55.41
C ASP A 81 -16.51 46.34 54.59
N LEU A 82 -15.37 46.57 55.26
CA LEU A 82 -14.09 46.88 54.60
C LEU A 82 -13.60 45.72 53.72
N LEU A 83 -13.66 44.48 54.22
CA LEU A 83 -13.24 43.30 53.45
C LEU A 83 -14.16 43.02 52.26
N CYS A 84 -15.47 43.23 52.40
CA CYS A 84 -16.41 43.20 51.27
C CYS A 84 -16.06 44.28 50.24
N GLY A 85 -15.73 45.50 50.69
CA GLY A 85 -15.28 46.58 49.81
C GLY A 85 -13.96 46.29 49.09
N ILE A 86 -13.01 45.63 49.77
CA ILE A 86 -11.74 45.17 49.17
C ILE A 86 -12.04 44.10 48.12
N LEU A 87 -12.84 43.08 48.46
CA LEU A 87 -13.21 42.01 47.54
C LEU A 87 -13.89 42.57 46.29
N GLU A 88 -14.81 43.54 46.42
CA GLU A 88 -15.43 44.22 45.28
C GLU A 88 -14.45 44.96 44.39
N SER A 89 -13.54 45.73 45.00
CA SER A 89 -12.55 46.49 44.25
C SER A 89 -11.65 45.57 43.45
N GLU A 90 -11.21 44.47 44.06
CA GLU A 90 -10.33 43.48 43.41
C GLU A 90 -11.05 42.65 42.35
N VAL A 91 -12.31 42.26 42.60
CA VAL A 91 -13.14 41.55 41.61
C VAL A 91 -13.41 42.45 40.41
N LYS A 92 -13.64 43.75 40.64
CA LYS A 92 -13.81 44.72 39.55
C LYS A 92 -12.52 44.90 38.75
N GLU A 93 -11.35 44.95 39.40
CA GLU A 93 -10.07 44.98 38.69
C GLU A 93 -9.85 43.73 37.84
N VAL A 94 -10.22 42.54 38.36
CA VAL A 94 -10.19 41.30 37.58
C VAL A 94 -11.12 41.38 36.39
N ASP A 95 -12.34 41.90 36.55
CA ASP A 95 -13.30 42.09 35.45
C ASP A 95 -12.75 43.02 34.35
N GLU A 96 -12.08 44.12 34.73
CA GLU A 96 -11.41 45.03 33.77
C GLU A 96 -10.26 44.33 33.01
N VAL A 97 -9.51 43.43 33.65
CA VAL A 97 -8.47 42.62 32.98
C VAL A 97 -9.08 41.55 32.07
N LEU A 98 -10.23 40.98 32.44
CA LEU A 98 -10.95 40.01 31.58
C LEU A 98 -11.50 40.69 30.31
N ASP A 99 -11.96 41.93 30.38
CA ASP A 99 -12.38 42.70 29.21
C ASP A 99 -11.19 42.98 28.25
N GLU A 100 -10.00 43.27 28.80
CA GLU A 100 -8.77 43.43 28.02
C GLU A 100 -8.31 42.10 27.38
N LEU A 101 -8.42 40.99 28.11
CA LEU A 101 -8.16 39.64 27.58
C LEU A 101 -9.12 39.28 26.45
N GLU A 102 -10.41 39.61 26.58
CA GLU A 102 -11.42 39.38 25.54
C GLU A 102 -11.07 40.17 24.26
N ALA A 103 -10.68 41.43 24.39
CA ALA A 103 -10.21 42.24 23.26
C ALA A 103 -8.98 41.63 22.58
N GLN A 104 -8.02 41.12 23.36
CA GLN A 104 -6.81 40.46 22.83
C GLN A 104 -7.14 39.13 22.14
N ILE A 105 -8.11 38.35 22.62
CA ILE A 105 -8.57 37.12 21.96
C ILE A 105 -9.23 37.45 20.61
N VAL A 106 -10.06 38.49 20.55
CA VAL A 106 -10.70 38.91 19.30
C VAL A 106 -9.67 39.38 18.28
N ASP A 107 -8.68 40.18 18.70
CA ASP A 107 -7.58 40.64 17.83
C ASP A 107 -6.69 39.48 17.35
N ALA A 108 -6.35 38.53 18.24
CA ALA A 108 -5.61 37.32 17.90
C ALA A 108 -6.39 36.41 16.94
N SER A 109 -7.71 36.25 17.16
CA SER A 109 -8.61 35.48 16.28
C SER A 109 -8.67 36.08 14.89
N TYR A 110 -8.78 37.41 14.79
CA TYR A 110 -8.76 38.12 13.52
C TYR A 110 -7.44 37.89 12.78
N LYS A 111 -6.30 38.06 13.47
CA LYS A 111 -4.97 37.84 12.87
C LYS A 111 -4.73 36.38 12.45
N LEU A 112 -5.20 35.41 13.24
CA LEU A 112 -5.15 33.99 12.91
C LEU A 112 -6.02 33.66 11.68
N SER A 113 -7.21 34.26 11.56
CA SER A 113 -8.09 34.08 10.39
C SER A 113 -7.50 34.62 9.08
N THR A 114 -6.67 35.67 9.17
CA THR A 114 -5.96 36.23 8.01
C THR A 114 -4.71 35.44 7.59
N CYS A 115 -4.25 34.52 8.45
CA CYS A 115 -3.01 33.76 8.29
C CYS A 115 -3.29 32.38 7.64
N LYS A 116 -2.87 32.18 6.39
CA LYS A 116 -3.10 30.93 5.62
C LYS A 116 -2.01 29.85 5.82
N HIS A 117 -1.51 29.69 7.04
CA HIS A 117 -0.33 28.86 7.32
C HIS A 117 -0.65 27.50 7.96
N PRO A 118 0.20 26.47 7.78
CA PRO A 118 -0.07 25.09 8.22
C PRO A 118 -0.16 24.90 9.75
N ASN A 119 0.43 25.81 10.54
CA ASN A 119 0.32 25.81 12.00
C ASN A 119 -0.98 26.46 12.53
N SER A 120 -1.88 26.93 11.64
CA SER A 120 -3.10 27.64 12.05
C SER A 120 -3.98 26.79 12.96
N ILE A 121 -4.11 25.49 12.69
CA ILE A 121 -4.96 24.57 13.47
C ILE A 121 -4.45 24.43 14.91
N PHE A 122 -3.13 24.36 15.11
CA PHE A 122 -2.53 24.26 16.44
C PHE A 122 -2.67 25.56 17.23
N LEU A 123 -2.45 26.71 16.59
CA LEU A 123 -2.59 28.02 17.22
C LEU A 123 -4.07 28.38 17.50
N GLU A 124 -4.98 27.93 16.65
CA GLU A 124 -6.43 28.05 16.83
C GLU A 124 -6.93 27.18 18.00
N GLY A 125 -6.36 25.97 18.16
CA GLY A 125 -6.59 25.15 19.35
C GLY A 125 -6.20 25.85 20.65
N LYS A 126 -4.97 26.40 20.72
CA LYS A 126 -4.49 27.15 21.89
C LYS A 126 -5.31 28.41 22.19
N LEU A 127 -5.73 29.12 21.14
CA LEU A 127 -6.61 30.28 21.28
C LEU A 127 -8.00 29.85 21.80
N GLY A 128 -8.51 28.72 21.33
CA GLY A 128 -9.76 28.11 21.80
C GLY A 128 -9.70 27.76 23.28
N GLU A 129 -8.63 27.10 23.73
CA GLU A 129 -8.38 26.80 25.14
C GLU A 129 -8.35 28.07 26.01
N SER A 130 -7.72 29.14 25.52
CA SER A 130 -7.67 30.44 26.22
C SER A 130 -9.04 31.12 26.25
N ALA A 131 -9.85 31.01 25.19
CA ALA A 131 -11.21 31.54 25.13
C ALA A 131 -12.16 30.79 26.08
N ASP A 132 -12.00 29.47 26.21
CA ASP A 132 -12.78 28.68 27.15
C ASP A 132 -12.37 28.94 28.61
N SER A 133 -11.07 29.14 28.87
CA SER A 133 -10.57 29.60 30.18
C SER A 133 -11.09 31.00 30.56
N LEU A 134 -11.19 31.92 29.59
CA LEU A 134 -11.82 33.24 29.78
C LEU A 134 -13.31 33.11 30.15
N LYS A 135 -14.07 32.24 29.48
CA LYS A 135 -15.48 31.99 29.84
C LYS A 135 -15.62 31.44 31.26
N GLN A 136 -14.72 30.53 31.64
CA GLN A 136 -14.72 29.94 32.99
C GLN A 136 -14.45 30.99 34.07
N SER A 137 -13.42 31.83 33.89
CA SER A 137 -13.10 32.92 34.82
C SER A 137 -14.21 33.97 34.90
N ARG A 138 -14.87 34.29 33.78
CA ARG A 138 -16.05 35.20 33.78
C ARG A 138 -17.25 34.61 34.53
N GLY A 139 -17.46 33.29 34.42
CA GLY A 139 -18.44 32.57 35.23
C GLY A 139 -18.15 32.68 36.72
N GLN A 140 -16.90 32.48 37.12
CA GLN A 140 -16.45 32.59 38.51
C GLN A 140 -16.58 34.02 39.05
N VAL A 141 -16.22 35.06 38.28
CA VAL A 141 -16.45 36.46 38.67
C VAL A 141 -17.94 36.76 38.89
N SER A 142 -18.80 36.23 38.01
CA SER A 142 -20.25 36.38 38.14
C SER A 142 -20.79 35.71 39.41
N GLU A 143 -20.28 34.52 39.76
CA GLU A 143 -20.62 33.81 40.99
C GLU A 143 -20.18 34.59 42.25
N ILE A 144 -18.93 35.08 42.26
CA ILE A 144 -18.41 35.91 43.37
C ILE A 144 -19.26 37.16 43.55
N ASN A 145 -19.60 37.87 42.46
CA ASN A 145 -20.45 39.06 42.49
C ASN A 145 -21.87 38.76 43.01
N LEU A 146 -22.44 37.61 42.64
CA LEU A 146 -23.75 37.19 43.14
C LEU A 146 -23.73 36.95 44.66
N GLN A 147 -22.73 36.20 45.15
CA GLN A 147 -22.57 35.91 46.57
C GLN A 147 -22.27 37.19 47.37
N LEU A 148 -21.46 38.08 46.82
CA LEU A 148 -21.16 39.37 47.42
C LEU A 148 -22.40 40.29 47.49
N ALA A 149 -23.26 40.28 46.47
CA ALA A 149 -24.55 40.99 46.51
C ALA A 149 -25.48 40.41 47.59
N GLN A 150 -25.41 39.10 47.85
CA GLN A 150 -26.13 38.46 48.95
C GLN A 150 -25.59 38.90 50.31
N LEU A 151 -24.27 38.87 50.51
CA LEU A 151 -23.60 39.36 51.74
C LEU A 151 -23.98 40.82 52.05
N ARG A 152 -24.05 41.68 51.03
CA ARG A 152 -24.50 43.07 51.19
C ARG A 152 -25.96 43.20 51.61
N ARG A 153 -26.85 42.36 51.09
CA ARG A 153 -28.26 42.36 51.52
C ARG A 153 -28.39 41.96 52.99
N THR A 154 -27.63 40.95 53.43
CA THR A 154 -27.56 40.53 54.83
C THR A 154 -27.05 41.67 55.73
N LEU A 155 -25.94 42.31 55.35
CA LEU A 155 -25.37 43.45 56.08
C LEU A 155 -26.35 44.63 56.15
N HIS A 156 -27.01 44.98 55.03
CA HIS A 156 -28.01 46.05 54.99
C HIS A 156 -29.21 45.75 55.90
N TYR A 157 -29.67 44.50 55.94
CA TYR A 157 -30.74 44.06 56.84
C TYR A 157 -30.34 44.21 58.31
N ILE A 158 -29.11 43.81 58.67
CA ILE A 158 -28.56 43.95 60.03
C ILE A 158 -28.42 45.44 60.42
N ARG A 159 -28.03 46.31 59.48
CA ARG A 159 -27.85 47.76 59.70
C ARG A 159 -29.17 48.53 59.85
N ASN A 160 -30.24 48.10 59.18
CA ASN A 160 -31.54 48.79 59.15
C ASN A 160 -32.65 48.09 59.97
N GLY A 161 -32.39 46.93 60.59
CA GLY A 161 -33.38 46.09 61.27
C GLY A 161 -33.99 46.62 62.58
N THR A 162 -33.97 47.93 62.84
CA THR A 162 -34.53 48.53 64.07
C THR A 162 -35.21 49.90 63.87
N SER A 163 -35.92 50.14 62.76
CA SER A 163 -36.78 51.34 62.67
C SER A 163 -37.99 51.22 61.74
N GLU A 164 -38.94 50.34 62.04
CA GLU A 164 -40.31 50.49 61.53
C GLU A 164 -41.29 50.12 62.66
N ASN A 165 -41.70 51.12 63.45
CA ASN A 165 -42.99 51.23 64.15
C ASN A 165 -42.94 52.38 65.18
N ASP A 166 -43.12 53.62 64.75
CA ASP A 166 -43.92 54.63 65.48
C ASP A 166 -44.06 55.91 64.64
N GLU A 167 -45.20 56.08 63.96
CA GLU A 167 -45.75 57.41 63.71
C GLU A 167 -47.23 57.40 64.10
N SER A 168 -47.43 57.53 65.40
CA SER A 168 -48.68 57.99 66.00
C SER A 168 -48.89 59.47 65.64
N VAL A 169 -49.68 59.72 64.59
CA VAL A 169 -50.24 61.05 64.34
C VAL A 169 -51.41 61.27 65.30
N GLU A 170 -51.08 61.89 66.42
CA GLU A 170 -52.02 62.65 67.25
C GLU A 170 -52.77 63.66 66.39
N ASN A 171 -54.09 63.60 66.38
CA ASN A 171 -54.89 64.78 66.10
C ASN A 171 -56.18 64.80 66.92
N SER A 172 -56.13 65.67 67.93
CA SER A 172 -57.19 66.63 68.29
C SER A 172 -58.61 66.09 68.55
N GLY A 173 -58.93 66.01 69.85
CA GLY A 173 -59.81 67.01 70.44
C GLY A 173 -61.32 66.79 70.39
N HIS A 174 -61.87 66.63 71.60
CA HIS A 174 -63.22 67.01 72.04
C HIS A 174 -64.42 66.13 71.66
N GLY A 175 -65.06 65.58 72.71
CA GLY A 175 -66.35 64.90 72.62
C GLY A 175 -66.69 64.22 73.94
N GLU A 176 -66.92 65.02 74.97
CA GLU A 176 -67.48 64.56 76.24
C GLU A 176 -68.85 63.87 76.02
N ASP A 177 -68.96 62.70 76.64
CA ASP A 177 -70.08 62.29 77.47
C ASP A 177 -71.49 62.23 76.85
N LEU A 178 -71.77 61.18 76.09
CA LEU A 178 -73.11 60.58 75.99
C LEU A 178 -73.05 59.05 75.82
N ARG A 179 -72.34 58.35 76.72
CA ARG A 179 -72.41 56.87 76.78
C ARG A 179 -72.52 56.30 78.20
N GLN A 180 -73.27 56.97 79.06
CA GLN A 180 -73.74 56.42 80.34
C GLN A 180 -75.27 56.39 80.38
N LYS A 181 -75.91 55.57 79.51
CA LYS A 181 -77.33 55.22 79.70
C LYS A 181 -77.80 53.90 79.08
N TYR A 182 -76.86 53.00 78.78
CA TYR A 182 -77.11 51.57 78.60
C TYR A 182 -76.02 50.79 79.31
N ALA A 183 -76.03 50.84 80.65
CA ALA A 183 -75.27 49.89 81.46
C ALA A 183 -75.92 48.51 81.29
N LEU A 184 -75.53 47.79 80.23
CA LEU A 184 -75.74 46.36 80.12
C LEU A 184 -75.23 45.72 81.42
N ARG A 185 -76.00 44.79 82.00
CA ARG A 185 -75.58 44.08 83.22
C ARG A 185 -74.17 43.52 83.00
N PRO A 186 -73.31 43.43 84.03
CA PRO A 186 -71.98 42.82 83.89
C PRO A 186 -72.02 41.42 83.25
N SER A 187 -73.14 40.71 83.39
CA SER A 187 -73.44 39.46 82.67
C SER A 187 -73.47 39.68 81.15
N ASP A 188 -74.23 40.64 80.64
CA ASP A 188 -74.42 40.85 79.19
C ASP A 188 -73.16 41.39 78.50
N LEU A 189 -72.34 42.17 79.21
CA LEU A 189 -71.03 42.62 78.69
C LEU A 189 -70.04 41.45 78.56
N ARG A 190 -70.06 40.49 79.51
CA ARG A 190 -69.27 39.25 79.40
C ARG A 190 -69.74 38.39 78.23
N HIS A 191 -71.05 38.22 78.05
CA HIS A 191 -71.60 37.49 76.90
C HIS A 191 -71.24 38.17 75.57
N LYS A 192 -71.33 39.50 75.48
CA LYS A 192 -70.94 40.26 74.29
C LYS A 192 -69.44 40.17 74.00
N ASN A 193 -68.58 40.23 75.01
CA ASN A 193 -67.14 40.06 74.84
C ASN A 193 -66.78 38.63 74.42
N ALA A 194 -67.44 37.61 74.98
CA ALA A 194 -67.28 36.22 74.58
C ALA A 194 -67.71 35.99 73.11
N LEU A 195 -68.86 36.53 72.71
CA LEU A 195 -69.32 36.49 71.31
C LEU A 195 -68.32 37.17 70.37
N ARG A 196 -67.83 38.37 70.71
CA ARG A 196 -66.80 39.05 69.91
C ARG A 196 -65.49 38.25 69.81
N MET A 197 -65.11 37.54 70.87
CA MET A 197 -63.93 36.65 70.85
C MET A 197 -64.17 35.42 69.98
N LEU A 198 -65.37 34.85 70.00
CA LEU A 198 -65.79 33.75 69.13
C LEU A 198 -65.89 34.18 67.66
N GLU A 199 -66.39 35.38 67.37
CA GLU A 199 -66.40 35.95 66.02
C GLU A 199 -64.96 36.16 65.50
N LYS A 200 -64.05 36.64 66.35
CA LYS A 200 -62.61 36.76 66.01
C LYS A 200 -61.91 35.42 65.89
N SER A 201 -62.31 34.38 66.63
CA SER A 201 -61.74 33.04 66.46
C SER A 201 -62.26 32.40 65.18
N LEU A 202 -63.56 32.52 64.90
CA LEU A 202 -64.19 32.03 63.67
C LEU A 202 -63.61 32.71 62.42
N ALA A 203 -63.41 34.04 62.45
CA ALA A 203 -62.79 34.75 61.34
C ALA A 203 -61.34 34.28 61.07
N ARG A 204 -60.57 33.99 62.13
CA ARG A 204 -59.22 33.42 62.00
C ARG A 204 -59.24 31.97 61.51
N GLU A 205 -60.21 31.18 61.95
CA GLU A 205 -60.40 29.80 61.52
C GLU A 205 -60.77 29.72 60.03
N LEU A 206 -61.69 30.58 59.56
CA LEU A 206 -62.03 30.71 58.13
C LEU A 206 -60.85 31.21 57.28
N GLU A 207 -60.04 32.14 57.80
CA GLU A 207 -58.81 32.60 57.12
C GLU A 207 -57.78 31.46 57.02
N LEU A 208 -57.63 30.64 58.06
CA LEU A 208 -56.75 29.47 58.04
C LEU A 208 -57.27 28.38 57.09
N GLU A 209 -58.57 28.13 57.06
CA GLU A 209 -59.20 27.21 56.12
C GLU A 209 -58.99 27.68 54.67
N LYS A 210 -59.14 28.99 54.41
CA LYS A 210 -58.82 29.57 53.11
C LYS A 210 -57.35 29.34 52.71
N LYS A 211 -56.41 29.61 53.62
CA LYS A 211 -54.98 29.35 53.38
C LYS A 211 -54.70 27.87 53.16
N LEU A 212 -55.38 26.98 53.88
CA LEU A 212 -55.24 25.53 53.71
C LEU A 212 -55.70 25.10 52.31
N MET A 213 -56.83 25.64 51.83
CA MET A 213 -57.30 25.41 50.46
C MET A 213 -56.31 25.97 49.41
N GLU A 214 -55.75 27.17 49.63
CA GLU A 214 -54.70 27.74 48.77
C GLU A 214 -53.43 26.87 48.77
N PHE A 215 -53.01 26.34 49.92
CA PHE A 215 -51.88 25.41 50.03
C PHE A 215 -52.14 24.09 49.30
N GLN A 216 -53.33 23.50 49.42
CA GLN A 216 -53.71 22.29 48.70
C GLN A 216 -53.70 22.51 47.19
N GLN A 217 -54.21 23.64 46.71
CA GLN A 217 -54.16 23.98 45.29
C GLN A 217 -52.72 24.12 44.79
N ASN A 218 -51.85 24.79 45.56
CA ASN A 218 -50.44 24.93 45.22
C ASN A 218 -49.70 23.57 45.23
N GLU A 219 -50.05 22.67 46.14
CA GLU A 219 -49.50 21.30 46.19
C GLU A 219 -49.86 20.51 44.93
N GLU A 220 -51.13 20.55 44.50
CA GLU A 220 -51.57 19.89 43.26
C GLU A 220 -50.92 20.51 42.01
N GLU A 221 -50.74 21.83 41.96
CA GLU A 221 -49.99 22.50 40.88
C GLU A 221 -48.52 22.07 40.87
N LEU A 222 -47.88 21.95 42.04
CA LEU A 222 -46.50 21.47 42.17
C LEU A 222 -46.36 20.01 41.72
N LYS A 223 -47.32 19.13 42.06
CA LYS A 223 -47.34 17.74 41.58
C LYS A 223 -47.44 17.67 40.06
N LEU A 224 -48.30 18.48 39.45
CA LEU A 224 -48.44 18.54 37.99
C LEU A 224 -47.14 19.03 37.33
N LYS A 225 -46.52 20.08 37.88
CA LYS A 225 -45.22 20.58 37.40
C LYS A 225 -44.13 19.52 37.54
N LEU A 226 -44.08 18.82 38.66
CA LEU A 226 -43.12 17.75 38.91
C LEU A 226 -43.25 16.64 37.87
N HIS A 227 -44.47 16.13 37.64
CA HIS A 227 -44.71 15.11 36.62
C HIS A 227 -44.33 15.57 35.20
N TYR A 228 -44.62 16.81 34.84
CA TYR A 228 -44.19 17.36 33.55
C TYR A 228 -42.66 17.42 33.45
N THR A 229 -41.98 17.83 34.52
CA THR A 229 -40.51 17.86 34.54
C THR A 229 -39.89 16.47 34.50
N GLU A 230 -40.49 15.48 35.18
CA GLU A 230 -40.08 14.07 35.13
C GLU A 230 -40.25 13.50 33.72
N GLU A 231 -41.38 13.77 33.05
CA GLU A 231 -41.64 13.33 31.69
C GLU A 231 -40.65 13.94 30.69
N VAL A 232 -40.36 15.24 30.82
CA VAL A 232 -39.34 15.93 30.01
C VAL A 232 -37.96 15.34 30.27
N SER A 233 -37.61 15.06 31.55
CA SER A 233 -36.35 14.41 31.91
C SER A 233 -36.22 13.03 31.29
N SER A 234 -37.27 12.20 31.38
CA SER A 234 -37.30 10.85 30.80
C SER A 234 -37.11 10.89 29.28
N ARG A 235 -37.80 11.80 28.57
CA ARG A 235 -37.63 11.95 27.12
C ARG A 235 -36.23 12.45 26.75
N MET A 236 -35.65 13.32 27.57
CA MET A 236 -34.29 13.81 27.36
C MET A 236 -33.24 12.72 27.60
N GLU A 237 -33.46 11.85 28.58
CA GLU A 237 -32.63 10.67 28.85
C GLU A 237 -32.68 9.69 27.67
N GLU A 238 -33.87 9.31 27.20
CA GLU A 238 -34.04 8.46 26.01
C GLU A 238 -33.37 9.03 24.75
N ALA A 239 -33.52 10.34 24.52
CA ALA A 239 -32.86 11.02 23.40
C ALA A 239 -31.33 11.01 23.55
N SER A 240 -30.82 11.17 24.77
CA SER A 240 -29.38 11.12 25.06
C SER A 240 -28.83 9.73 24.84
N GLU A 241 -29.48 8.68 25.34
CA GLU A 241 -29.08 7.28 25.12
C GLU A 241 -29.02 6.95 23.63
N PHE A 242 -30.03 7.38 22.86
CA PHE A 242 -30.07 7.16 21.41
C PHE A 242 -28.90 7.87 20.69
N ILE A 243 -28.62 9.14 21.02
CA ILE A 243 -27.53 9.90 20.42
C ILE A 243 -26.17 9.28 20.80
N TRP A 244 -25.97 8.94 22.07
CA TRP A 244 -24.74 8.28 22.54
C TRP A 244 -24.55 6.90 21.91
N GLY A 245 -25.62 6.13 21.73
CA GLY A 245 -25.59 4.85 21.03
C GLY A 245 -25.10 5.01 19.58
N GLN A 246 -25.68 5.95 18.82
CA GLN A 246 -25.21 6.25 17.46
C GLN A 246 -23.77 6.76 17.42
N PHE A 247 -23.37 7.59 18.38
CA PHE A 247 -22.01 8.11 18.46
C PHE A 247 -20.99 6.97 18.66
N LEU A 248 -21.26 6.05 19.58
CA LEU A 248 -20.41 4.88 19.83
C LEU A 248 -20.37 3.93 18.62
N GLU A 249 -21.50 3.73 17.93
CA GLU A 249 -21.54 2.92 16.70
C GLU A 249 -20.72 3.56 15.58
N ALA A 250 -20.80 4.89 15.43
CA ALA A 250 -20.00 5.65 14.47
C ALA A 250 -18.50 5.61 14.81
N GLU A 251 -18.13 5.73 16.09
CA GLU A 251 -16.74 5.65 16.57
C GLU A 251 -16.16 4.25 16.33
N ASN A 252 -16.91 3.19 16.65
CA ASN A 252 -16.51 1.81 16.36
C ASN A 252 -16.34 1.56 14.86
N SER A 253 -17.27 2.05 14.04
CA SER A 253 -17.16 1.97 12.57
C SER A 253 -15.92 2.70 12.04
N SER A 254 -15.58 3.85 12.62
CA SER A 254 -14.39 4.62 12.29
C SER A 254 -13.10 3.87 12.65
N GLU A 255 -13.04 3.24 13.83
CA GLU A 255 -11.90 2.43 14.25
C GLU A 255 -11.69 1.22 13.34
N VAL A 256 -12.77 0.52 12.97
CA VAL A 256 -12.71 -0.60 11.99
C VAL A 256 -12.18 -0.11 10.64
N LEU A 257 -12.68 1.01 10.13
CA LEU A 257 -12.21 1.60 8.87
C LEU A 257 -10.75 2.05 8.96
N MET A 258 -10.32 2.61 10.09
CA MET A 258 -8.93 2.97 10.33
C MET A 258 -8.02 1.72 10.37
N GLY A 259 -8.48 0.63 10.99
CA GLY A 259 -7.79 -0.66 10.98
C GLY A 259 -7.59 -1.19 9.55
N ILE A 260 -8.66 -1.20 8.75
CA ILE A 260 -8.61 -1.60 7.33
C ILE A 260 -7.66 -0.70 6.54
N SER A 261 -7.71 0.62 6.76
CA SER A 261 -6.85 1.59 6.10
C SER A 261 -5.37 1.35 6.42
N LYS A 262 -5.03 1.16 7.70
CA LYS A 262 -3.67 0.83 8.16
C LYS A 262 -3.16 -0.47 7.51
N GLU A 263 -4.00 -1.51 7.45
CA GLU A 263 -3.64 -2.76 6.78
C GLU A 263 -3.41 -2.57 5.28
N LEU A 264 -4.27 -1.82 4.59
CA LEU A 264 -4.14 -1.54 3.16
C LEU A 264 -2.85 -0.76 2.86
N VAL A 265 -2.50 0.23 3.68
CA VAL A 265 -1.23 0.96 3.57
C VAL A 265 -0.04 0.02 3.76
N GLY A 266 -0.09 -0.88 4.76
CA GLY A 266 0.96 -1.89 4.96
C GLY A 266 1.13 -2.82 3.75
N ARG A 267 0.02 -3.30 3.16
CA ARG A 267 0.04 -4.11 1.93
C ARG A 267 0.62 -3.33 0.74
N LEU A 268 0.25 -2.07 0.58
CA LEU A 268 0.81 -1.19 -0.46
C LEU A 268 2.32 -1.01 -0.31
N GLN A 269 2.82 -0.81 0.90
CA GLN A 269 4.26 -0.70 1.16
C GLN A 269 5.01 -1.98 0.78
N ILE A 270 4.47 -3.16 1.13
CA ILE A 270 5.06 -4.46 0.74
C ILE A 270 5.10 -4.59 -0.79
N ILE A 271 4.00 -4.26 -1.47
CA ILE A 271 3.93 -4.30 -2.94
C ILE A 271 4.97 -3.34 -3.53
N GLN A 272 5.09 -2.12 -3.02
CA GLN A 272 6.04 -1.12 -3.49
C GLN A 272 7.50 -1.59 -3.32
N LEU A 273 7.84 -2.20 -2.19
CA LEU A 273 9.14 -2.82 -1.97
C LEU A 273 9.40 -3.98 -2.95
N SER A 274 8.39 -4.83 -3.17
CA SER A 274 8.50 -5.96 -4.12
C SER A 274 8.69 -5.48 -5.56
N GLN A 275 8.02 -4.39 -5.94
CA GLN A 275 8.12 -3.76 -7.26
C GLN A 275 9.49 -3.13 -7.44
N ASN A 276 10.02 -2.42 -6.44
CA ASN A 276 11.37 -1.88 -6.45
C ASN A 276 12.42 -2.99 -6.59
N GLY A 277 12.29 -4.08 -5.84
CA GLY A 277 13.17 -5.24 -5.96
C GLY A 277 13.06 -5.96 -7.31
N SER A 278 11.88 -5.93 -7.95
CA SER A 278 11.71 -6.42 -9.32
C SER A 278 12.37 -5.50 -10.34
N ALA A 279 12.16 -4.19 -10.25
CA ALA A 279 12.74 -3.19 -11.14
C ALA A 279 14.28 -3.21 -11.07
N GLN A 280 14.87 -3.40 -9.89
CA GLN A 280 16.31 -3.57 -9.74
C GLN A 280 16.82 -4.82 -10.45
N ARG A 281 16.16 -5.98 -10.26
CA ARG A 281 16.54 -7.21 -10.96
C ARG A 281 16.39 -7.09 -12.48
N GLU A 282 15.34 -6.42 -12.95
CA GLU A 282 15.14 -6.13 -14.37
C GLU A 282 16.27 -5.25 -14.92
N SER A 283 16.63 -4.18 -14.20
CA SER A 283 17.78 -3.33 -14.53
C SER A 283 19.09 -4.12 -14.63
N GLU A 284 19.36 -5.01 -13.68
CA GLU A 284 20.56 -5.86 -13.70
C GLU A 284 20.55 -6.83 -14.89
N LEU A 285 19.42 -7.44 -15.21
CA LEU A 285 19.29 -8.33 -16.36
C LEU A 285 19.42 -7.58 -17.68
N LYS A 286 18.87 -6.37 -17.75
CA LYS A 286 19.01 -5.48 -18.91
C LYS A 286 20.48 -5.12 -19.14
N GLY A 287 21.20 -4.75 -18.08
CA GLY A 287 22.65 -4.50 -18.17
C GLY A 287 23.43 -5.72 -18.67
N LYS A 288 23.11 -6.92 -18.16
CA LYS A 288 23.72 -8.18 -18.63
C LYS A 288 23.40 -8.47 -20.10
N LEU A 289 22.17 -8.19 -20.54
CA LEU A 289 21.75 -8.39 -21.93
C LEU A 289 22.49 -7.44 -22.87
N GLU A 290 22.65 -6.18 -22.47
CA GLU A 290 23.39 -5.16 -23.23
C GLU A 290 24.87 -5.55 -23.37
N ASP A 291 25.52 -6.00 -22.29
CA ASP A 291 26.86 -6.56 -22.32
C ASP A 291 26.99 -7.76 -23.29
N LEU A 292 26.03 -8.69 -23.23
CA LEU A 292 26.01 -9.85 -24.14
C LEU A 292 25.80 -9.43 -25.59
N THR A 293 25.00 -8.39 -25.84
CA THR A 293 24.77 -7.84 -27.18
C THR A 293 26.06 -7.26 -27.74
N VAL A 294 26.79 -6.45 -26.96
CA VAL A 294 28.10 -5.92 -27.36
C VAL A 294 29.11 -7.04 -27.64
N GLN A 295 29.13 -8.10 -26.81
CA GLN A 295 29.99 -9.26 -27.06
C GLN A 295 29.61 -10.02 -28.33
N LEU A 296 28.31 -10.10 -28.66
CA LEU A 296 27.83 -10.75 -29.87
C LEU A 296 28.24 -9.94 -31.10
N GLU A 297 28.04 -8.61 -31.10
CA GLU A 297 28.52 -7.72 -32.16
C GLU A 297 30.03 -7.85 -32.38
N GLY A 298 30.80 -7.96 -31.30
CA GLY A 298 32.24 -8.21 -31.38
C GLY A 298 32.59 -9.53 -32.07
N LYS A 299 31.83 -10.61 -31.81
CA LYS A 299 32.00 -11.89 -32.49
C LYS A 299 31.55 -11.85 -33.94
N ASP A 300 30.47 -11.15 -34.24
CA ASP A 300 29.96 -11.01 -35.61
C ASP A 300 31.00 -10.30 -36.49
N ARG A 301 31.68 -9.27 -35.96
CA ARG A 301 32.83 -8.65 -36.65
C ARG A 301 33.97 -9.64 -36.91
N LEU A 302 34.26 -10.54 -35.96
CA LEU A 302 35.27 -11.59 -36.16
C LEU A 302 34.83 -12.62 -37.20
N VAL A 303 33.55 -13.00 -37.22
CA VAL A 303 32.98 -13.89 -38.23
C VAL A 303 33.08 -13.26 -39.61
N GLN A 304 32.66 -12.00 -39.78
CA GLN A 304 32.81 -11.26 -41.04
C GLN A 304 34.27 -11.22 -41.53
N LYS A 305 35.22 -11.02 -40.61
CA LYS A 305 36.65 -11.06 -40.95
C LYS A 305 37.09 -12.45 -41.42
N LEU A 306 36.65 -13.52 -40.75
CA LEU A 306 36.94 -14.90 -41.15
C LEU A 306 36.29 -15.25 -42.49
N GLU A 307 35.05 -14.85 -42.73
CA GLU A 307 34.37 -15.01 -44.02
C GLU A 307 35.15 -14.32 -45.14
N GLY A 308 35.66 -13.11 -44.91
CA GLY A 308 36.58 -12.43 -45.83
C GLY A 308 37.82 -13.28 -46.15
N THR A 309 38.52 -13.79 -45.12
CA THR A 309 39.69 -14.66 -45.34
C THR A 309 39.35 -16.00 -46.03
N ILE A 310 38.16 -16.55 -45.80
CA ILE A 310 37.70 -17.76 -46.49
C ILE A 310 37.46 -17.47 -47.97
N ALA A 311 36.87 -16.31 -48.29
CA ALA A 311 36.67 -15.88 -49.68
C ALA A 311 38.03 -15.70 -50.40
N GLU A 312 38.99 -15.02 -49.76
CA GLU A 312 40.37 -14.89 -50.27
C GLU A 312 41.05 -16.25 -50.49
N ASN A 313 40.95 -17.16 -49.50
CA ASN A 313 41.47 -18.52 -49.63
C ASN A 313 40.81 -19.29 -50.77
N ARG A 314 39.51 -19.10 -51.00
CA ARG A 314 38.78 -19.74 -52.10
C ARG A 314 39.30 -19.26 -53.46
N GLU A 315 39.59 -17.98 -53.58
CA GLU A 315 40.21 -17.40 -54.77
C GLU A 315 41.61 -17.98 -54.98
N MET A 316 42.46 -18.00 -53.94
CA MET A 316 43.79 -18.64 -54.01
C MET A 316 43.72 -20.12 -54.41
N VAL A 317 42.76 -20.88 -53.88
CA VAL A 317 42.57 -22.30 -54.26
C VAL A 317 42.18 -22.41 -55.72
N SER A 318 41.30 -21.52 -56.23
CA SER A 318 40.95 -21.51 -57.64
C SER A 318 42.16 -21.21 -58.54
N GLU A 319 43.02 -20.27 -58.14
CA GLU A 319 44.28 -19.98 -58.81
C GLU A 319 45.21 -21.20 -58.81
N VAL A 320 45.40 -21.84 -57.65
CA VAL A 320 46.20 -23.07 -57.53
C VAL A 320 45.66 -24.20 -58.41
N LEU A 321 44.34 -24.36 -58.53
CA LEU A 321 43.76 -25.35 -59.44
C LEU A 321 44.09 -25.05 -60.90
N THR A 322 44.00 -23.79 -61.33
CA THR A 322 44.38 -23.40 -62.70
C THR A 322 45.87 -23.60 -62.96
N LEU A 323 46.74 -23.26 -62.00
CA LEU A 323 48.18 -23.50 -62.10
C LEU A 323 48.49 -24.99 -62.15
N ARG A 324 47.79 -25.82 -61.37
CA ARG A 324 47.95 -27.28 -61.40
C ARG A 324 47.59 -27.87 -62.76
N GLU A 325 46.54 -27.36 -63.39
CA GLU A 325 46.15 -27.78 -64.75
C GLU A 325 47.19 -27.36 -65.79
N GLN A 326 47.74 -26.15 -65.68
CA GLN A 326 48.87 -25.71 -66.51
C GLN A 326 50.12 -26.57 -66.33
N VAL A 327 50.48 -26.91 -65.08
CA VAL A 327 51.60 -27.81 -64.77
C VAL A 327 51.39 -29.18 -65.39
N LYS A 328 50.18 -29.75 -65.26
CA LYS A 328 49.85 -31.04 -65.88
C LYS A 328 49.99 -31.00 -67.41
N SER A 329 49.51 -29.93 -68.05
CA SER A 329 49.71 -29.74 -69.50
C SER A 329 51.18 -29.63 -69.88
N ALA A 330 52.00 -28.97 -69.07
CA ALA A 330 53.45 -28.87 -69.27
C ALA A 330 54.16 -30.22 -69.10
N GLU A 331 53.76 -31.01 -68.09
CA GLU A 331 54.26 -32.37 -67.86
C GLU A 331 53.92 -33.31 -69.03
N GLU A 332 52.69 -33.26 -69.57
CA GLU A 332 52.28 -34.02 -70.75
C GLU A 332 53.11 -33.64 -71.99
N LYS A 333 53.34 -32.34 -72.20
CA LYS A 333 54.24 -31.86 -73.27
C LYS A 333 55.67 -32.38 -73.08
N LEU A 334 56.18 -32.35 -71.85
CA LEU A 334 57.52 -32.85 -71.53
C LEU A 334 57.66 -34.35 -71.84
N GLU A 335 56.71 -35.19 -71.41
CA GLU A 335 56.76 -36.62 -71.71
C GLU A 335 56.65 -36.90 -73.21
N LYS A 336 55.82 -36.14 -73.95
CA LYS A 336 55.76 -36.22 -75.41
C LYS A 336 57.12 -35.89 -76.06
N THR A 337 57.76 -34.78 -75.67
CA THR A 337 59.09 -34.41 -76.20
C THR A 337 60.16 -35.44 -75.85
N LYS A 338 60.07 -36.07 -74.68
CA LYS A 338 60.98 -37.14 -74.26
C LYS A 338 60.80 -38.42 -75.09
N ILE A 339 59.56 -38.79 -75.44
CA ILE A 339 59.29 -39.91 -76.36
C ILE A 339 59.83 -39.59 -77.77
N GLU A 340 59.58 -38.38 -78.27
CA GLU A 340 60.13 -37.91 -79.55
C GLU A 340 61.67 -37.97 -79.56
N LEU A 341 62.32 -37.53 -78.47
CA LEU A 341 63.77 -37.57 -78.33
C LEU A 341 64.32 -39.01 -78.29
N LYS A 342 63.63 -39.94 -77.62
CA LYS A 342 63.97 -41.37 -77.66
C LYS A 342 63.86 -41.95 -79.07
N SER A 343 62.82 -41.58 -79.82
CA SER A 343 62.63 -41.99 -81.22
C SER A 343 63.76 -41.47 -82.11
N VAL A 344 64.09 -40.18 -82.00
CA VAL A 344 65.23 -39.57 -82.71
C VAL A 344 66.56 -40.25 -82.34
N ASN A 345 66.74 -40.64 -81.08
CA ASN A 345 67.94 -41.35 -80.67
C ASN A 345 68.00 -42.78 -81.23
N ALA A 346 66.85 -43.46 -81.35
CA ALA A 346 66.76 -44.78 -81.99
C ALA A 346 67.06 -44.70 -83.49
N SER A 347 66.51 -43.72 -84.21
CA SER A 347 66.83 -43.50 -85.63
C SER A 347 68.28 -43.09 -85.83
N LYS A 348 68.85 -42.27 -84.93
CA LYS A 348 70.30 -42.00 -84.91
C LYS A 348 71.12 -43.29 -84.77
N GLN A 349 70.74 -44.20 -83.88
CA GLN A 349 71.42 -45.47 -83.68
C GLN A 349 71.31 -46.38 -84.93
N GLU A 350 70.17 -46.38 -85.60
CA GLU A 350 69.94 -47.07 -86.87
C GLU A 350 70.81 -46.51 -87.99
N VAL A 351 70.94 -45.19 -88.10
CA VAL A 351 71.87 -44.54 -89.04
C VAL A 351 73.32 -44.90 -88.75
N LEU A 352 73.72 -44.98 -87.47
CA LEU A 352 75.07 -45.42 -87.09
C LEU A 352 75.33 -46.89 -87.46
N LEU A 353 74.34 -47.77 -87.28
CA LEU A 353 74.43 -49.17 -87.74
C LEU A 353 74.54 -49.27 -89.26
N HIS A 354 73.70 -48.54 -90.00
CA HIS A 354 73.76 -48.50 -91.46
C HIS A 354 75.09 -47.94 -91.98
N LEU A 355 75.68 -46.96 -91.29
CA LEU A 355 77.03 -46.48 -91.59
C LEU A 355 78.09 -47.57 -91.38
N ALA A 356 78.01 -48.32 -90.28
CA ALA A 356 78.93 -49.43 -90.01
C ALA A 356 78.78 -50.59 -91.03
N GLU A 357 77.55 -50.88 -91.47
CA GLU A 357 77.29 -51.84 -92.55
C GLU A 357 77.84 -51.37 -93.89
N MET A 358 77.67 -50.07 -94.23
CA MET A 358 78.30 -49.48 -95.41
C MET A 358 79.82 -49.54 -95.33
N GLU A 359 80.41 -49.31 -94.15
CA GLU A 359 81.85 -49.37 -93.93
C GLU A 359 82.39 -50.79 -94.14
N ASN A 360 81.68 -51.82 -93.63
CA ASN A 360 81.98 -53.23 -93.91
C ASN A 360 81.86 -53.58 -95.39
N ALA A 361 80.82 -53.09 -96.07
CA ALA A 361 80.67 -53.28 -97.52
C ALA A 361 81.80 -52.61 -98.31
N ASN A 362 82.26 -51.44 -97.86
CA ASN A 362 83.39 -50.73 -98.46
C ASN A 362 84.72 -51.45 -98.22
N GLU A 363 84.91 -52.10 -97.08
CA GLU A 363 86.12 -52.92 -96.86
C GLU A 363 86.09 -54.20 -97.72
N SER A 364 84.90 -54.79 -97.95
CA SER A 364 84.72 -55.92 -98.89
C SER A 364 84.97 -55.52 -100.35
N THR A 365 84.55 -54.33 -100.80
CA THR A 365 84.87 -53.86 -102.16
C THR A 365 86.37 -53.60 -102.33
N LYS A 366 87.03 -53.10 -101.28
CA LYS A 366 88.48 -52.90 -101.23
C LYS A 366 89.24 -54.23 -101.27
N GLU A 367 88.73 -55.29 -100.64
CA GLU A 367 89.27 -56.65 -100.73
C GLU A 367 89.11 -57.22 -102.16
N SER A 368 87.95 -57.02 -102.79
CA SER A 368 87.73 -57.43 -104.19
C SER A 368 88.57 -56.63 -105.21
N LEU A 369 88.92 -55.38 -104.89
CA LEU A 369 89.86 -54.56 -105.66
C LEU A 369 91.28 -55.15 -105.57
N PHE A 370 91.69 -55.59 -104.38
CA PHE A 370 92.99 -56.23 -104.15
C PHE A 370 93.12 -57.55 -104.94
N GLU A 371 92.04 -58.34 -105.02
CA GLU A 371 92.00 -59.56 -105.85
C GLU A 371 92.07 -59.27 -107.37
N ALA A 372 91.57 -58.12 -107.82
CA ALA A 372 91.65 -57.69 -109.23
C ALA A 372 93.03 -57.12 -109.58
N GLU A 373 93.70 -56.47 -108.64
CA GLU A 373 95.08 -55.95 -108.75
C GLU A 373 96.12 -57.10 -108.74
N SER A 374 95.91 -58.13 -107.90
CA SER A 374 96.72 -59.37 -107.84
C SER A 374 96.73 -60.18 -109.15
N ARG A 375 95.69 -60.02 -109.99
CA ARG A 375 95.56 -60.68 -111.30
C ARG A 375 96.28 -59.94 -112.44
N ALA A 376 96.73 -58.70 -112.22
CA ALA A 376 97.45 -57.88 -113.20
C ALA A 376 98.99 -57.93 -113.04
N GLU A 377 99.53 -58.16 -111.84
CA GLU A 377 100.99 -58.16 -111.58
C GLU A 377 101.68 -59.54 -111.76
N SER A 378 100.95 -60.66 -111.78
CA SER A 378 101.53 -62.03 -111.86
C SER A 378 101.96 -62.46 -113.28
N GLY A 379 101.77 -61.58 -114.29
CA GLY A 379 102.21 -61.80 -115.67
C GLY A 379 103.71 -61.61 -115.92
N GLU A 380 104.46 -60.96 -115.02
CA GLU A 380 105.79 -60.42 -115.34
C GLU A 380 106.98 -61.07 -114.60
N ALA A 381 106.76 -62.11 -113.79
CA ALA A 381 107.86 -62.83 -113.13
C ALA A 381 107.77 -64.36 -113.29
N LYS A 382 107.46 -64.80 -114.52
CA LYS A 382 108.00 -66.05 -115.05
C LYS A 382 109.50 -66.12 -114.71
N ILE A 383 109.97 -67.32 -114.39
CA ILE A 383 111.38 -67.69 -114.51
C ILE A 383 112.26 -67.08 -113.41
N LYS A 384 112.20 -67.72 -112.24
CA LYS A 384 113.35 -68.47 -111.71
C LYS A 384 112.82 -69.38 -110.61
N GLU A 385 112.78 -70.68 -110.86
CA GLU A 385 113.99 -71.49 -110.66
C GLU A 385 114.30 -71.45 -109.16
N VAL A 386 114.23 -72.62 -108.53
CA VAL A 386 115.15 -72.92 -107.41
C VAL A 386 114.74 -72.18 -106.14
N ASP A 387 113.86 -72.71 -105.31
CA ASP A 387 114.38 -73.75 -104.42
C ASP A 387 113.26 -74.49 -103.68
N ALA A 388 112.71 -75.48 -104.36
CA ALA A 388 112.82 -76.92 -104.04
C ALA A 388 113.25 -77.41 -102.62
N ALA A 389 113.17 -76.63 -101.54
CA ALA A 389 113.66 -77.05 -100.23
C ALA A 389 112.96 -76.25 -99.11
N ASN A 390 111.76 -76.70 -98.71
CA ASN A 390 111.14 -76.60 -97.37
C ASN A 390 109.59 -76.78 -97.52
N LEU A 391 108.97 -77.91 -97.89
CA LEU A 391 109.04 -79.30 -97.41
C LEU A 391 109.45 -79.46 -95.94
N GLU A 392 108.53 -80.00 -95.13
CA GLU A 392 108.65 -80.36 -93.70
C GLU A 392 108.55 -79.20 -92.67
N LEU A 393 107.69 -79.43 -91.66
CA LEU A 393 107.40 -78.58 -90.50
C LEU A 393 106.38 -77.45 -90.79
N THR A 394 105.07 -77.61 -90.60
CA THR A 394 104.50 -77.97 -89.29
C THR A 394 102.99 -78.15 -89.44
N GLU A 395 102.58 -79.27 -90.03
CA GLU A 395 101.21 -79.80 -89.98
C GLU A 395 100.96 -80.70 -88.75
N GLU A 396 101.76 -80.60 -87.67
CA GLU A 396 101.56 -81.43 -86.48
C GLU A 396 101.65 -80.64 -85.18
N LEU A 397 100.50 -80.12 -84.71
CA LEU A 397 100.04 -80.49 -83.37
C LEU A 397 98.53 -80.27 -83.21
N ASN A 398 97.88 -81.40 -83.04
CA ASN A 398 96.47 -81.68 -83.19
C ASN A 398 96.00 -82.31 -81.84
N PHE A 399 94.70 -82.18 -81.49
CA PHE A 399 93.92 -82.98 -80.50
C PHE A 399 93.87 -82.67 -78.96
N LEU A 400 92.74 -82.04 -78.56
CA LEU A 400 91.79 -82.28 -77.42
C LEU A 400 92.19 -82.66 -75.97
N LYS A 401 91.63 -81.91 -74.98
CA LYS A 401 90.98 -82.31 -73.67
C LYS A 401 90.90 -81.08 -72.71
N ASP A 402 89.99 -80.84 -71.76
CA ASP A 402 88.94 -81.57 -70.99
C ASP A 402 87.94 -80.52 -70.37
N ALA A 403 86.93 -80.96 -69.60
CA ALA A 403 85.66 -80.30 -69.24
C ALA A 403 85.57 -79.39 -67.96
N ASP A 404 84.41 -78.70 -67.89
CA ASP A 404 83.57 -78.26 -66.74
C ASP A 404 83.87 -76.97 -65.94
N GLU A 405 82.86 -76.07 -65.85
CA GLU A 405 82.75 -75.04 -64.79
C GLU A 405 81.31 -74.47 -64.64
N LYS A 406 80.51 -75.03 -63.72
CA LYS A 406 79.19 -74.48 -63.31
C LYS A 406 79.02 -74.53 -61.78
N LYS A 407 79.61 -73.58 -61.04
CA LYS A 407 79.48 -73.53 -59.56
C LYS A 407 79.53 -72.16 -58.86
N THR A 408 79.29 -71.04 -59.56
CA THR A 408 79.40 -69.68 -58.96
C THR A 408 78.13 -68.80 -59.01
N LYS A 409 77.02 -69.24 -59.63
CA LYS A 409 75.78 -68.43 -59.76
C LYS A 409 74.61 -68.82 -58.83
N LYS A 410 74.77 -69.81 -57.93
CA LYS A 410 73.67 -70.30 -57.06
C LYS A 410 73.73 -69.76 -55.63
N VAL A 411 74.92 -69.41 -55.12
CA VAL A 411 75.12 -68.87 -53.77
C VAL A 411 74.67 -67.41 -53.67
N SER A 412 75.01 -66.58 -54.66
CA SER A 412 74.59 -65.16 -54.71
C SER A 412 73.08 -64.95 -54.93
N SER A 413 72.38 -65.93 -55.51
CA SER A 413 70.91 -65.91 -55.66
C SER A 413 70.21 -66.20 -54.33
N LEU A 414 70.73 -67.18 -53.57
CA LEU A 414 70.17 -67.56 -52.27
C LEU A 414 70.43 -66.50 -51.18
N GLU A 415 71.62 -65.88 -51.15
CA GLU A 415 71.92 -64.76 -50.23
C GLU A 415 71.05 -63.51 -50.49
N LYS A 416 70.62 -63.30 -51.74
CA LYS A 416 69.72 -62.19 -52.10
C LYS A 416 68.28 -62.46 -51.66
N GLN A 417 67.83 -63.72 -51.75
CA GLN A 417 66.50 -64.15 -51.27
C GLN A 417 66.39 -64.13 -49.75
N VAL A 418 67.45 -64.48 -49.02
CA VAL A 418 67.47 -64.42 -47.54
C VAL A 418 67.35 -62.99 -47.03
N ARG A 419 68.10 -62.03 -47.61
CA ARG A 419 67.98 -60.61 -47.23
C ARG A 419 66.63 -59.98 -47.59
N GLU A 420 66.02 -60.41 -48.71
CA GLU A 420 64.68 -59.98 -49.10
C GLU A 420 63.61 -60.51 -48.14
N LEU A 421 63.70 -61.78 -47.71
CA LEU A 421 62.77 -62.36 -46.73
C LEU A 421 62.94 -61.76 -45.33
N GLU A 422 64.16 -61.42 -44.91
CA GLU A 422 64.40 -60.68 -43.65
C GLU A 422 63.80 -59.27 -43.69
N PHE A 423 63.90 -58.57 -44.83
CA PHE A 423 63.26 -57.26 -45.00
C PHE A 423 61.73 -57.36 -44.96
N GLN A 424 61.14 -58.39 -45.59
CA GLN A 424 59.70 -58.65 -45.54
C GLN A 424 59.21 -59.03 -44.14
N LEU A 425 59.98 -59.83 -43.40
CA LEU A 425 59.68 -60.18 -42.01
C LEU A 425 59.70 -58.94 -41.11
N GLN A 426 60.70 -58.07 -41.26
CA GLN A 426 60.80 -56.83 -40.48
C GLN A 426 59.67 -55.85 -40.83
N ASN A 427 59.30 -55.74 -42.10
CA ASN A 427 58.18 -54.90 -42.55
C ASN A 427 56.82 -55.43 -42.06
N SER A 428 56.64 -56.76 -42.02
CA SER A 428 55.46 -57.40 -41.42
C SER A 428 55.37 -57.17 -39.92
N LYS A 429 56.50 -57.20 -39.20
CA LYS A 429 56.54 -56.92 -37.75
C LYS A 429 56.20 -55.46 -37.45
N VAL A 430 56.78 -54.51 -38.18
CA VAL A 430 56.46 -53.07 -38.03
C VAL A 430 54.99 -52.80 -38.38
N SER A 431 54.46 -53.45 -39.43
CA SER A 431 53.03 -53.36 -39.78
C SER A 431 52.13 -53.96 -38.69
N SER A 432 52.55 -55.04 -38.04
CA SER A 432 51.80 -55.66 -36.94
C SER A 432 51.78 -54.78 -35.69
N GLU A 433 52.93 -54.20 -35.31
CA GLU A 433 53.03 -53.27 -34.18
C GLU A 433 52.19 -52.00 -34.43
N ALA A 434 52.25 -51.43 -35.63
CA ALA A 434 51.40 -50.30 -36.02
C ALA A 434 49.90 -50.61 -35.94
N SER A 435 49.49 -51.83 -36.33
CA SER A 435 48.09 -52.27 -36.22
C SER A 435 47.63 -52.50 -34.77
N GLN A 436 48.52 -53.01 -33.90
CA GLN A 436 48.26 -53.19 -32.47
C GLN A 436 48.11 -51.84 -31.76
N GLU A 437 48.93 -50.85 -32.11
CA GLU A 437 48.89 -49.51 -31.55
C GLU A 437 47.61 -48.76 -31.99
N GLN A 438 47.18 -48.95 -33.25
CA GLN A 438 45.86 -48.51 -33.71
C GLN A 438 44.72 -49.14 -32.91
N GLN A 439 44.80 -50.44 -32.60
CA GLN A 439 43.78 -51.13 -31.82
C GLN A 439 43.71 -50.62 -30.37
N ASN A 440 44.86 -50.35 -29.74
CA ASN A 440 44.91 -49.76 -28.39
C ASN A 440 44.34 -48.32 -28.36
N MET A 441 44.60 -47.51 -29.40
CA MET A 441 43.98 -46.20 -29.53
C MET A 441 42.46 -46.30 -29.67
N LEU A 442 41.96 -47.27 -30.46
CA LEU A 442 40.52 -47.52 -30.58
C LEU A 442 39.90 -47.94 -29.23
N TYR A 443 40.56 -48.81 -28.46
CA TYR A 443 40.06 -49.19 -27.13
C TYR A 443 40.00 -48.00 -26.17
N THR A 444 40.98 -47.10 -26.20
CA THR A 444 40.99 -45.90 -25.36
C THR A 444 39.84 -44.96 -25.76
N ALA A 445 39.63 -44.75 -27.07
CA ALA A 445 38.52 -43.95 -27.57
C ALA A 445 37.15 -44.55 -27.24
N ILE A 446 37.00 -45.88 -27.29
CA ILE A 446 35.77 -46.58 -26.90
C ILE A 446 35.48 -46.36 -25.42
N TRP A 447 36.49 -46.49 -24.55
CA TRP A 447 36.33 -46.28 -23.11
C TRP A 447 35.92 -44.84 -22.74
N ASP A 448 36.51 -43.85 -23.43
CA ASP A 448 36.11 -42.44 -23.28
C ASP A 448 34.66 -42.21 -23.72
N MET A 449 34.22 -42.85 -24.82
CA MET A 449 32.83 -42.79 -25.27
C MET A 449 31.87 -43.48 -24.31
N GLU A 450 32.22 -44.64 -23.74
CA GLU A 450 31.41 -45.35 -22.73
C GLU A 450 31.21 -44.50 -21.48
N THR A 451 32.27 -43.87 -20.98
CA THR A 451 32.20 -42.98 -19.82
C THR A 451 31.30 -41.77 -20.09
N LEU A 452 31.38 -41.21 -21.30
CA LEU A 452 30.52 -40.10 -21.72
C LEU A 452 29.05 -40.53 -21.86
N ILE A 453 28.78 -41.73 -22.38
CA ILE A 453 27.43 -42.29 -22.45
C ILE A 453 26.84 -42.43 -21.05
N GLU A 454 27.60 -42.94 -20.08
CA GLU A 454 27.10 -43.12 -18.71
C GLU A 454 26.84 -41.76 -18.02
N ASP A 455 27.73 -40.78 -18.19
CA ASP A 455 27.50 -39.41 -17.68
C ASP A 455 26.27 -38.76 -18.32
N LEU A 456 26.10 -38.89 -19.65
CA LEU A 456 24.92 -38.40 -20.36
C LEU A 456 23.63 -39.09 -19.90
N LYS A 457 23.67 -40.40 -19.65
CA LYS A 457 22.54 -41.18 -19.14
C LYS A 457 22.14 -40.72 -17.74
N SER A 458 23.11 -40.51 -16.84
CA SER A 458 22.84 -39.98 -15.50
C SER A 458 22.23 -38.57 -15.52
N LYS A 459 22.73 -37.71 -16.42
CA LYS A 459 22.17 -36.37 -16.65
C LYS A 459 20.77 -36.43 -17.23
N ALA A 460 20.50 -37.36 -18.15
CA ALA A 460 19.17 -37.58 -18.70
C ALA A 460 18.18 -38.00 -17.60
N SER A 461 18.51 -38.99 -16.76
CA SER A 461 17.65 -39.40 -15.63
C SER A 461 17.42 -38.28 -14.61
N LYS A 462 18.44 -37.44 -14.36
CA LYS A 462 18.30 -36.26 -13.48
C LYS A 462 17.45 -35.16 -14.10
N ALA A 463 17.50 -34.98 -15.41
CA ALA A 463 16.63 -34.04 -16.13
C ALA A 463 15.19 -34.55 -16.13
N GLU A 464 14.98 -35.84 -16.38
CA GLU A 464 13.67 -36.50 -16.40
C GLU A 464 12.95 -36.38 -15.05
N SER A 465 13.62 -36.71 -13.94
CA SER A 465 13.06 -36.55 -12.59
C SER A 465 12.70 -35.10 -12.25
N ARG A 466 13.49 -34.12 -12.72
CA ARG A 466 13.16 -32.70 -12.58
C ARG A 466 11.93 -32.33 -13.40
N THR A 467 11.80 -32.82 -14.63
CA THR A 467 10.62 -32.60 -15.47
C THR A 467 9.38 -33.18 -14.82
N GLN A 468 9.45 -34.41 -14.30
CA GLN A 468 8.35 -35.05 -13.58
C GLN A 468 7.94 -34.25 -12.33
N THR A 469 8.91 -33.75 -11.56
CA THR A 469 8.64 -32.88 -10.40
C THR A 469 7.96 -31.56 -10.80
N VAL A 470 8.35 -30.97 -11.93
CA VAL A 470 7.73 -29.75 -12.46
C VAL A 470 6.31 -30.04 -12.95
N GLU A 471 6.10 -31.19 -13.59
CA GLU A 471 4.79 -31.64 -14.05
C GLU A 471 3.82 -31.84 -12.87
N GLU A 472 4.25 -32.52 -11.80
CA GLU A 472 3.47 -32.65 -10.56
C GLU A 472 3.09 -31.29 -9.96
N LYS A 473 4.04 -30.36 -9.88
CA LYS A 473 3.77 -28.98 -9.43
C LYS A 473 2.80 -28.25 -10.35
N CYS A 474 2.90 -28.44 -11.66
CA CYS A 474 2.01 -27.85 -12.65
C CYS A 474 0.57 -28.37 -12.48
N VAL A 475 0.40 -29.66 -12.19
CA VAL A 475 -0.90 -30.26 -11.87
C VAL A 475 -1.49 -29.63 -10.61
N VAL A 476 -0.73 -29.52 -9.51
CA VAL A 476 -1.19 -28.89 -8.26
C VAL A 476 -1.59 -27.42 -8.47
N VAL A 477 -0.79 -26.65 -9.22
CA VAL A 477 -1.12 -25.26 -9.53
C VAL A 477 -2.39 -25.20 -10.39
N SER A 478 -2.53 -26.09 -11.38
CA SER A 478 -3.71 -26.13 -12.26
C SER A 478 -4.99 -26.47 -11.49
N THR A 479 -4.93 -27.43 -10.56
CA THR A 479 -6.08 -27.78 -9.72
C THR A 479 -6.45 -26.64 -8.78
N ALA A 480 -5.49 -26.01 -8.09
CA ALA A 480 -5.73 -24.84 -7.24
C ALA A 480 -6.34 -23.67 -8.03
N ASN A 481 -5.82 -23.39 -9.23
CA ASN A 481 -6.32 -22.33 -10.09
C ASN A 481 -7.78 -22.60 -10.53
N SER A 482 -8.15 -23.87 -10.76
CA SER A 482 -9.52 -24.25 -11.08
C SER A 482 -10.50 -24.03 -9.91
N VAL A 483 -10.06 -24.26 -8.67
CA VAL A 483 -10.86 -24.03 -7.45
C VAL A 483 -11.08 -22.52 -7.25
N LEU A 484 -10.00 -21.73 -7.30
CA LEU A 484 -10.08 -20.27 -7.20
C LEU A 484 -10.99 -19.68 -8.28
N ASN A 485 -10.92 -20.18 -9.51
CA ASN A 485 -11.79 -19.70 -10.58
C ASN A 485 -13.28 -19.99 -10.30
N LYS A 486 -13.62 -21.14 -9.71
CA LYS A 486 -15.00 -21.46 -9.28
C LYS A 486 -15.46 -20.50 -8.17
N GLU A 487 -14.60 -20.21 -7.20
CA GLU A 487 -14.91 -19.29 -6.10
C GLU A 487 -15.13 -17.85 -6.60
N VAL A 488 -14.28 -17.37 -7.52
CA VAL A 488 -14.46 -16.06 -8.17
C VAL A 488 -15.80 -15.98 -8.92
N ILE A 489 -16.23 -17.06 -9.59
CA ILE A 489 -17.53 -17.10 -10.26
C ILE A 489 -18.68 -16.99 -9.23
N LEU A 490 -18.60 -17.74 -8.12
CA LEU A 490 -19.61 -17.69 -7.05
C LEU A 490 -19.69 -16.30 -6.41
N LEU A 491 -18.54 -15.68 -6.11
CA LEU A 491 -18.49 -14.33 -5.55
C LEU A 491 -19.06 -13.29 -6.52
N ARG A 492 -18.77 -13.40 -7.83
CA ARG A 492 -19.37 -12.53 -8.84
C ARG A 492 -20.89 -12.70 -8.93
N GLN A 493 -21.40 -13.92 -8.81
CA GLN A 493 -22.85 -14.17 -8.78
C GLN A 493 -23.50 -13.55 -7.56
N ARG A 494 -22.89 -13.70 -6.38
CA ARG A 494 -23.36 -13.07 -5.13
C ARG A 494 -23.32 -11.55 -5.20
N ALA A 495 -22.26 -10.98 -5.75
CA ALA A 495 -22.16 -9.53 -5.95
C ALA A 495 -23.30 -9.00 -6.82
N LYS A 496 -23.59 -9.66 -7.94
CA LYS A 496 -24.74 -9.31 -8.81
C LYS A 496 -26.08 -9.40 -8.08
N TYR A 497 -26.27 -10.42 -7.25
CA TYR A 497 -27.50 -10.55 -6.45
C TYR A 497 -27.65 -9.40 -5.45
N LEU A 498 -26.57 -9.06 -4.73
CA LEU A 498 -26.58 -7.95 -3.78
C LEU A 498 -26.78 -6.59 -4.47
N GLU A 499 -26.18 -6.40 -5.64
CA GLU A 499 -26.36 -5.21 -6.47
C GLU A 499 -27.82 -5.02 -6.89
N ALA A 500 -28.47 -6.09 -7.38
CA ALA A 500 -29.91 -6.05 -7.71
C ALA A 500 -30.80 -5.78 -6.49
N SER A 501 -30.45 -6.35 -5.33
CA SER A 501 -31.19 -6.10 -4.07
C SER A 501 -31.02 -4.66 -3.58
N LEU A 502 -29.83 -4.07 -3.77
CA LEU A 502 -29.55 -2.69 -3.40
C LEU A 502 -30.30 -1.71 -4.31
N GLU A 503 -30.34 -1.99 -5.61
CA GLU A 503 -31.10 -1.21 -6.59
C GLU A 503 -32.59 -1.21 -6.24
N LEU A 504 -33.15 -2.39 -5.94
CA LEU A 504 -34.55 -2.51 -5.49
C LEU A 504 -34.84 -1.70 -4.21
N ALA A 505 -33.96 -1.77 -3.22
CA ALA A 505 -34.10 -1.02 -1.96
C ALA A 505 -34.00 0.50 -2.18
N ASN A 506 -33.14 0.94 -3.09
CA ASN A 506 -33.02 2.35 -3.46
C ASN A 506 -34.28 2.86 -4.19
N ASP A 507 -34.84 2.08 -5.11
CA ASP A 507 -36.09 2.41 -5.79
C ASP A 507 -37.26 2.55 -4.79
N GLU A 508 -37.34 1.67 -3.80
CA GLU A 508 -38.35 1.74 -2.74
C GLU A 508 -38.15 2.97 -1.84
N LYS A 509 -36.89 3.25 -1.45
CA LYS A 509 -36.54 4.46 -0.71
C LYS A 509 -36.91 5.73 -1.47
N GLU A 510 -36.67 5.77 -2.79
CA GLU A 510 -37.03 6.93 -3.62
C GLU A 510 -38.55 7.13 -3.67
N LYS A 511 -39.33 6.06 -3.89
CA LYS A 511 -40.79 6.11 -3.86
C LYS A 511 -41.31 6.61 -2.51
N ASN A 512 -40.74 6.14 -1.41
CA ASN A 512 -41.11 6.57 -0.06
C ASN A 512 -40.76 8.05 0.17
N ALA A 513 -39.60 8.51 -0.28
CA ALA A 513 -39.21 9.91 -0.19
C ALA A 513 -40.15 10.84 -0.99
N GLN A 514 -40.54 10.42 -2.20
CA GLN A 514 -41.53 11.13 -3.01
C GLN A 514 -42.90 11.19 -2.31
N GLU A 515 -43.35 10.07 -1.73
CA GLU A 515 -44.61 10.02 -0.99
C GLU A 515 -44.60 10.96 0.24
N ILE A 516 -43.52 10.95 1.03
CA ILE A 516 -43.32 11.88 2.16
C ILE A 516 -43.37 13.33 1.67
N THR A 517 -42.72 13.64 0.54
CA THR A 517 -42.73 14.98 -0.04
C THR A 517 -44.14 15.44 -0.40
N VAL A 518 -44.95 14.57 -1.00
CA VAL A 518 -46.37 14.84 -1.31
C VAL A 518 -47.18 15.04 -0.04
N ARG A 519 -47.01 14.19 0.98
CA ARG A 519 -47.70 14.33 2.28
C ARG A 519 -47.32 15.64 2.99
N ASN A 520 -46.05 16.00 3.01
CA ASN A 520 -45.58 17.25 3.60
C ASN A 520 -46.19 18.47 2.91
N LYS A 521 -46.29 18.44 1.56
CA LYS A 521 -46.95 19.51 0.82
C LYS A 521 -48.42 19.65 1.20
N LEU A 522 -49.16 18.55 1.29
CA LEU A 522 -50.56 18.55 1.74
C LEU A 522 -50.70 19.11 3.16
N LEU A 523 -49.83 18.68 4.08
CA LEU A 523 -49.80 19.19 5.44
C LEU A 523 -49.54 20.70 5.47
N MET A 524 -48.61 21.19 4.66
CA MET A 524 -48.29 22.61 4.55
C MET A 524 -49.48 23.43 4.01
N ASP A 525 -50.18 22.92 3.00
CA ASP A 525 -51.40 23.55 2.46
C ASP A 525 -52.50 23.62 3.55
N MET A 526 -52.70 22.56 4.33
CA MET A 526 -53.64 22.54 5.45
C MET A 526 -53.25 23.53 6.56
N VAL A 527 -51.97 23.60 6.93
CA VAL A 527 -51.46 24.55 7.93
C VAL A 527 -51.66 25.99 7.46
N MET A 528 -51.46 26.26 6.17
CA MET A 528 -51.69 27.58 5.59
C MET A 528 -53.19 27.96 5.64
N GLN A 529 -54.08 27.02 5.33
CA GLN A 529 -55.54 27.23 5.47
C GLN A 529 -55.97 27.45 6.92
N LEU A 530 -55.43 26.68 7.87
CA LEU A 530 -55.72 26.87 9.29
C LEU A 530 -55.22 28.23 9.79
N SER A 531 -54.08 28.69 9.28
CA SER A 531 -53.49 29.98 9.65
C SER A 531 -54.35 31.15 9.16
N SER A 532 -54.87 31.09 7.92
CA SER A 532 -55.76 32.13 7.39
C SER A 532 -57.13 32.15 8.09
N GLU A 533 -57.68 30.99 8.45
CA GLU A 533 -58.89 30.92 9.26
C GLU A 533 -58.68 31.46 10.68
N ARG A 534 -57.54 31.18 11.31
CA ARG A 534 -57.17 31.75 12.61
C ARG A 534 -57.09 33.28 12.53
N GLU A 535 -56.43 33.82 11.51
CA GLU A 535 -56.32 35.27 11.29
C GLU A 535 -57.70 35.90 11.09
N ARG A 536 -58.54 35.31 10.23
CA ARG A 536 -59.92 35.73 10.00
C ARG A 536 -60.74 35.76 11.29
N ILE A 537 -60.67 34.72 12.12
CA ILE A 537 -61.37 34.66 13.42
C ILE A 537 -60.84 35.75 14.36
N GLN A 538 -59.53 35.97 14.37
CA GLN A 538 -58.90 36.99 15.22
C GLN A 538 -59.33 38.41 14.83
N GLU A 539 -59.46 38.71 13.53
CA GLU A 539 -60.02 39.97 13.03
C GLU A 539 -61.49 40.15 13.41
N GLN A 540 -62.29 39.08 13.32
CA GLN A 540 -63.69 39.09 13.76
C GLN A 540 -63.81 39.38 15.25
N LEU A 541 -62.99 38.72 16.09
CA LEU A 541 -62.94 38.95 17.54
C LEU A 541 -62.53 40.39 17.86
N TYR A 542 -61.54 40.94 17.17
CA TYR A 542 -61.11 42.32 17.36
C TYR A 542 -62.22 43.33 17.01
N SER A 543 -62.94 43.09 15.91
CA SER A 543 -64.07 43.91 15.49
C SER A 543 -65.21 43.87 16.52
N LEU A 544 -65.55 42.68 17.01
CA LEU A 544 -66.58 42.48 18.04
C LEU A 544 -66.17 43.11 19.38
N ALA A 545 -64.90 43.00 19.78
CA ALA A 545 -64.38 43.65 20.99
C ALA A 545 -64.50 45.18 20.91
N LYS A 546 -64.20 45.77 19.75
CA LYS A 546 -64.35 47.21 19.51
C LYS A 546 -65.81 47.67 19.53
N GLU A 547 -66.72 46.87 19.01
CA GLU A 547 -68.16 47.12 19.09
C GLU A 547 -68.67 47.02 20.54
N ASN A 548 -68.26 45.98 21.27
CA ASN A 548 -68.58 45.83 22.69
C ASN A 548 -68.09 47.01 23.52
N GLU A 549 -66.90 47.56 23.26
CA GLU A 549 -66.42 48.75 23.97
C GLU A 549 -67.30 49.98 23.68
N LYS A 550 -67.76 50.17 22.43
CA LYS A 550 -68.74 51.23 22.10
C LYS A 550 -70.06 51.05 22.85
N LEU A 551 -70.58 49.81 22.93
CA LEU A 551 -71.80 49.51 23.68
C LEU A 551 -71.62 49.77 25.17
N ARG A 552 -70.45 49.47 25.73
CA ARG A 552 -70.10 49.73 27.14
C ARG A 552 -70.02 51.23 27.45
N VAL A 553 -69.42 52.02 26.56
CA VAL A 553 -69.39 53.50 26.64
C VAL A 553 -70.81 54.08 26.53
N ASN A 554 -71.66 53.51 25.66
CA ASN A 554 -73.06 53.93 25.53
C ASN A 554 -73.89 53.58 26.79
N GLN A 555 -73.65 52.42 27.43
CA GLN A 555 -74.30 52.04 28.69
C GLN A 555 -73.87 52.92 29.89
N CYS A 556 -72.67 53.51 29.89
CA CYS A 556 -72.24 54.43 30.94
C CYS A 556 -72.88 55.83 30.85
N SER A 557 -73.60 56.17 29.77
CA SER A 557 -74.32 57.45 29.62
C SER A 557 -75.83 57.39 29.91
N MET A 558 -76.38 56.20 30.19
CA MET A 558 -77.80 56.00 30.50
C MET A 558 -77.97 55.03 31.69
N GLY A 559 -78.19 55.61 32.87
CA GLY A 559 -79.15 55.12 33.87
C GLY A 559 -79.08 53.66 34.37
N SER A 560 -78.46 53.52 35.56
CA SER A 560 -78.81 52.68 36.72
C SER A 560 -79.92 51.59 36.65
N LYS A 561 -79.61 50.49 37.39
CA LYS A 561 -80.44 49.42 38.01
C LYS A 561 -80.67 48.15 37.17
N TYR A 562 -80.11 47.00 37.60
CA TYR A 562 -80.79 45.95 38.38
C TYR A 562 -79.84 44.78 38.70
N GLN A 563 -80.29 43.97 39.66
CA GLN A 563 -79.64 42.96 40.48
C GLN A 563 -79.22 41.64 39.79
N ARG A 564 -78.07 41.12 40.25
CA ARG A 564 -77.85 39.84 40.95
C ARG A 564 -78.52 38.54 40.43
N ASN A 565 -77.65 37.54 40.21
CA ASN A 565 -77.75 36.07 40.36
C ASN A 565 -77.60 35.24 39.07
N GLY A 566 -76.74 34.22 39.13
CA GLY A 566 -76.66 33.14 38.15
C GLY A 566 -75.35 32.36 38.22
N THR A 567 -75.23 31.49 39.22
CA THR A 567 -74.14 30.53 39.42
C THR A 567 -73.98 29.61 38.21
N TYR A 568 -72.78 29.56 37.64
CA TYR A 568 -72.41 28.57 36.62
C TYR A 568 -72.30 27.19 37.26
N ALA A 569 -73.06 26.24 36.74
CA ALA A 569 -73.00 24.84 37.08
C ALA A 569 -72.74 24.04 35.80
N GLY A 570 -71.69 23.21 35.84
CA GLY A 570 -71.60 21.98 35.04
C GLY A 570 -70.74 22.06 33.79
N ASP A 571 -69.42 22.03 33.97
CA ASP A 571 -68.55 21.37 33.01
C ASP A 571 -68.90 19.88 33.03
N LYS A 572 -69.58 19.43 31.97
CA LYS A 572 -69.70 18.01 31.66
C LYS A 572 -68.51 17.65 30.79
N GLU A 573 -67.48 17.08 31.41
CA GLU A 573 -66.49 16.28 30.71
C GLU A 573 -67.20 15.17 29.93
N LEU A 574 -66.99 15.14 28.61
CA LEU A 574 -67.28 13.99 27.77
C LEU A 574 -66.04 13.10 27.77
N PRO A 575 -66.15 11.81 28.11
CA PRO A 575 -65.01 10.91 28.11
C PRO A 575 -64.62 10.61 26.65
N PHE A 576 -63.40 10.98 26.27
CA PHE A 576 -62.76 10.42 25.07
C PHE A 576 -62.48 8.94 25.34
N LYS A 577 -63.31 8.09 24.72
CA LYS A 577 -63.11 6.66 24.65
C LYS A 577 -61.94 6.40 23.70
N ALA A 578 -60.78 6.01 24.25
CA ALA A 578 -59.66 5.51 23.45
C ALA A 578 -60.03 4.13 22.89
N GLU A 579 -60.48 4.08 21.64
CA GLU A 579 -60.51 2.84 20.87
C GLU A 579 -59.11 2.58 20.33
N SER A 580 -58.42 1.66 21.00
CA SER A 580 -57.19 1.03 20.55
C SER A 580 -57.44 0.27 19.24
N LEU A 581 -57.07 0.87 18.11
CA LEU A 581 -56.89 0.16 16.84
C LEU A 581 -55.47 -0.37 16.78
N GLN A 582 -55.31 -1.55 17.38
CA GLN A 582 -54.12 -2.39 17.29
C GLN A 582 -54.16 -3.09 15.91
N ALA A 583 -53.49 -2.52 14.92
CA ALA A 583 -53.15 -3.24 13.69
C ALA A 583 -51.87 -4.04 13.94
N GLY A 584 -52.04 -5.30 14.34
CA GLY A 584 -50.95 -6.25 14.49
C GLY A 584 -50.36 -6.64 13.13
N ILE A 585 -49.03 -6.58 13.01
CA ILE A 585 -48.29 -7.33 12.02
C ILE A 585 -47.61 -8.49 12.76
N HIS A 586 -48.16 -9.68 12.55
CA HIS A 586 -47.55 -10.95 12.91
C HIS A 586 -46.32 -11.18 12.02
N TYR A 587 -45.12 -11.12 12.59
CA TYR A 587 -43.97 -11.85 12.03
C TYR A 587 -43.88 -13.20 12.72
N LYS A 588 -44.11 -14.24 11.92
CA LYS A 588 -43.99 -15.64 12.31
C LYS A 588 -42.53 -16.04 12.17
N ASN A 589 -41.83 -16.16 13.30
CA ASN A 589 -40.51 -16.79 13.34
C ASN A 589 -40.68 -18.29 13.09
N ALA A 590 -40.08 -18.78 12.01
CA ALA A 590 -39.73 -20.17 11.82
C ALA A 590 -38.21 -20.23 11.74
N MET A 591 -37.62 -20.64 12.86
CA MET A 591 -36.23 -21.03 12.99
C MET A 591 -36.23 -22.54 12.79
N GLU A 592 -35.69 -23.00 11.66
CA GLU A 592 -35.31 -24.39 11.44
C GLU A 592 -33.80 -24.38 11.20
N GLU A 593 -33.05 -24.75 12.24
CA GLU A 593 -31.70 -25.27 12.12
C GLU A 593 -31.73 -26.60 11.37
N PRO A 594 -30.66 -26.94 10.65
CA PRO A 594 -30.16 -28.30 10.74
C PRO A 594 -28.73 -28.30 11.27
N GLU A 595 -28.60 -28.91 12.45
CA GLU A 595 -27.41 -29.63 12.89
C GLU A 595 -26.91 -30.56 11.77
N THR A 596 -25.62 -30.50 11.46
CA THR A 596 -24.84 -31.69 11.10
C THR A 596 -23.38 -31.45 11.47
N ASP A 597 -22.99 -31.97 12.63
CA ASP A 597 -21.64 -32.46 12.90
C ASP A 597 -21.70 -33.99 12.88
N VAL A 598 -20.96 -34.64 11.97
CA VAL A 598 -20.23 -35.89 12.22
C VAL A 598 -18.99 -35.90 11.32
N GLU A 599 -17.83 -35.90 11.97
CA GLU A 599 -16.46 -36.12 11.47
C GLU A 599 -16.30 -37.39 10.59
N PRO A 600 -15.13 -37.55 9.93
CA PRO A 600 -14.10 -38.34 10.60
C PRO A 600 -12.72 -37.66 10.64
N GLU A 601 -12.08 -37.89 11.77
CA GLU A 601 -10.65 -37.80 12.06
C GLU A 601 -9.75 -38.23 10.89
N ASP A 602 -8.60 -37.58 10.76
CA ASP A 602 -7.36 -38.32 10.54
C ASP A 602 -6.15 -37.57 11.13
N HIS A 603 -5.45 -38.31 11.97
CA HIS A 603 -4.29 -37.92 12.76
C HIS A 603 -2.97 -38.15 11.98
N TYR A 604 -2.04 -37.20 12.17
CA TYR A 604 -0.57 -37.31 12.15
C TYR A 604 0.17 -38.03 11.00
N ALA A 605 0.97 -37.25 10.26
CA ALA A 605 2.44 -37.42 10.26
C ALA A 605 3.13 -36.20 9.61
N SER A 606 3.84 -35.42 10.43
CA SER A 606 4.83 -34.44 9.97
C SER A 606 6.21 -35.04 10.23
N GLU A 607 6.93 -35.37 9.16
CA GLU A 607 8.38 -35.59 9.22
C GLU A 607 9.10 -34.34 8.70
N LYS A 608 9.85 -33.74 9.62
CA LYS A 608 10.81 -32.67 9.38
C LYS A 608 11.89 -33.15 8.41
N SER A 609 12.26 -32.31 7.45
CA SER A 609 13.64 -32.29 6.96
C SER A 609 14.12 -30.87 6.67
N SER A 610 15.00 -30.45 7.58
CA SER A 610 15.95 -29.33 7.55
C SER A 610 16.68 -29.23 6.21
N MET A 611 16.65 -28.08 5.53
CA MET A 611 17.57 -26.93 5.66
C MET A 611 19.01 -27.17 5.17
N ASN A 612 19.45 -26.19 4.37
CA ASN A 612 20.78 -25.82 3.86
C ASN A 612 21.13 -26.26 2.42
N THR A 613 21.25 -25.35 1.43
CA THR A 613 22.26 -24.26 1.25
C THR A 613 23.69 -24.84 1.28
N GLU A 614 24.63 -24.58 0.40
CA GLU A 614 24.79 -23.55 -0.63
C GLU A 614 26.10 -23.84 -1.41
N ILE A 615 26.28 -23.18 -2.56
CA ILE A 615 27.57 -22.77 -3.15
C ILE A 615 28.52 -23.87 -3.70
N ARG A 616 28.71 -23.90 -5.04
CA ARG A 616 29.90 -23.27 -5.70
C ARG A 616 29.91 -23.43 -7.23
N ARG A 617 30.00 -22.26 -7.88
CA ARG A 617 30.78 -21.93 -9.10
C ARG A 617 30.64 -22.81 -10.35
N ALA A 618 30.02 -22.21 -11.36
CA ALA A 618 30.44 -22.31 -12.75
C ALA A 618 31.93 -21.91 -12.91
N PRO A 619 32.61 -22.32 -14.00
CA PRO A 619 32.55 -21.49 -15.19
C PRO A 619 32.45 -22.23 -16.55
N ASN A 620 31.85 -21.51 -17.50
CA ASN A 620 32.11 -21.45 -18.95
C ASN A 620 31.94 -22.71 -19.82
N LEU A 621 30.88 -22.82 -20.62
CA LEU A 621 30.68 -22.23 -21.98
C LEU A 621 31.69 -22.69 -23.05
N ARG A 622 31.28 -23.64 -23.90
CA ARG A 622 31.03 -23.48 -25.36
C ARG A 622 31.19 -24.81 -26.10
N ARG A 623 30.07 -25.42 -26.53
CA ARG A 623 29.95 -26.26 -27.76
C ARG A 623 28.48 -26.61 -28.02
N ILE A 624 27.63 -25.61 -28.26
CA ILE A 624 26.24 -25.82 -28.74
C ILE A 624 25.98 -25.10 -30.08
N LEU A 625 26.89 -24.24 -30.55
CA LEU A 625 26.70 -23.55 -31.84
C LEU A 625 27.05 -24.40 -33.08
N VAL A 626 27.57 -25.63 -32.90
CA VAL A 626 27.98 -26.50 -34.03
C VAL A 626 26.82 -27.36 -34.54
N LEU A 627 25.78 -27.58 -33.72
CA LEU A 627 24.66 -28.46 -34.09
C LEU A 627 23.53 -27.74 -34.83
N ALA A 628 23.41 -26.40 -34.72
CA ALA A 628 22.40 -25.64 -35.45
C ALA A 628 22.77 -25.42 -36.93
N LEU A 629 24.06 -25.30 -37.25
CA LEU A 629 24.55 -25.13 -38.63
C LEU A 629 24.49 -26.43 -39.46
N ALA A 630 24.54 -27.60 -38.82
CA ALA A 630 24.44 -28.89 -39.49
C ALA A 630 23.01 -29.20 -40.00
N PHE A 631 21.97 -28.71 -39.31
CA PHE A 631 20.59 -28.97 -39.70
C PHE A 631 20.13 -28.13 -40.91
N VAL A 632 20.65 -26.90 -41.06
CA VAL A 632 20.32 -26.03 -42.21
C VAL A 632 21.01 -26.52 -43.49
N LEU A 633 22.24 -27.05 -43.38
CA LEU A 633 22.97 -27.63 -44.51
C LEU A 633 22.37 -28.96 -45.00
N SER A 634 21.76 -29.75 -44.10
CA SER A 634 21.08 -31.00 -44.49
C SER A 634 19.77 -30.76 -45.25
N PHE A 635 19.09 -29.63 -45.04
CA PHE A 635 17.81 -29.33 -45.71
C PHE A 635 18.00 -28.85 -47.16
N ILE A 636 19.12 -28.19 -47.45
CA ILE A 636 19.44 -27.66 -48.79
C ILE A 636 19.94 -28.77 -49.75
N LEU A 637 20.57 -29.82 -49.21
CA LEU A 637 21.07 -30.94 -50.02
C LEU A 637 19.99 -31.96 -50.44
N CYS A 638 18.82 -31.99 -49.78
CA CYS A 638 17.76 -32.95 -50.10
C CYS A 638 16.71 -32.46 -51.12
N PHE A 639 16.63 -31.17 -51.43
CA PHE A 639 15.62 -30.62 -52.36
C PHE A 639 16.17 -29.93 -53.62
N GLY A 640 17.50 -29.93 -53.82
CA GLY A 640 18.16 -29.23 -54.92
C GLY A 640 18.46 -30.04 -56.20
N VAL A 641 17.69 -31.08 -56.51
CA VAL A 641 17.74 -31.77 -57.82
C VAL A 641 16.36 -31.69 -58.44
N CYS A 642 16.11 -30.58 -59.14
CA CYS A 642 15.13 -30.32 -60.19
C CYS A 642 14.80 -28.82 -60.18
N TYR A 643 15.68 -28.00 -60.78
CA TYR A 643 15.36 -26.98 -61.79
C TYR A 643 16.63 -26.28 -62.25
#